data_AF-A0A932C7U9-F1
#
_entry.id   AF-A0A932C7U9-F1
#
_cell.length_a   1.000
_cell.length_b   1.000
_cell.length_c   1.000
_cell.angle_alpha   90.00
_cell.angle_beta   90.00
_cell.angle_gamma   90.00
#
_symmetry.space_group_name_H-M   'P 1'
#
loop_
_entity.id
_entity.type
_entity.pdbx_description
1 polymer ?
#
loop_
_entity_poly.entity_id
_entity_poly.type
_entity_poly.pdbx_seq_one_letter_code
_entity_poly.pdbx_strand_id
1 'polypeptide(L)'
;MATSSNLTGTLRRSLLIKVISKPAPSREDVNTVIELTASKVVESLQAQSMTLYLVEGGEIAFKQVYYSPTLWGNDKGKEVEFRDKGRKLLALKLPAGTGNVGKVIQTGEPLFFSGKGADAASLKNMDVGFQVNSMLTVPLKTNIVIGAIQVLNKEPAAGTGGAFTPKDLSVLIEVAEYSSTLIQRMLDPKFQLTPEDTAKFIAKFTELPLVTKIEDVDIDEKLVEITGDAVIRRECIFPYKKTGTNSCSVLMTNPLDYAKREAFTQATEMSIDDVKVIPASLLDALLKKCFGEKAAAAAKTGEAATEVDIDEVKDLIAGAYTEGGGGGEVKAADLESEDSAPIIQLTNRIIEDAYVSGASDIHIEPMEKDLVVRYRVDGMCAEKMRLPKQVSFAMVARLKIMCNLDISERRLPQDGRIVFKKFTKKNIDIDLRVATGPMNHGEKVVMRILDKAKSTLPLPQLGFSEENLAKYRECVRQPYGMILHCGPTGSGKSMTLYAALAEINTPDVNIQTAEDPIEYTLPGLNQMQMNKQIGLDFQRALRCYLRMDPDIILVGEIRDKETAQIACEAALTGHLLVSTLHTNDAPSTVSRMGEMGIEPFNISAALVCVCAQRLLRRVCKNCKVKYKPEGREAEIIMKALDLKEVPEIFKAAPGGCHICGGNGYKGRVGIHELMVNCEEIVEAINKEVEVADLKRVCMKSGMKTMHQDSMLKVKMGLTTMEDALSNVPADMIAMDGGGEAAEPKAKKHGH
;
A
#
# COMPACT_ATOMS: atom_id res chain seq x y z
N MET A 1 12.48 -7.77 -45.51
CA MET A 1 11.76 -8.62 -44.55
C MET A 1 12.32 -8.46 -43.14
N ALA A 2 12.36 -7.23 -42.62
CA ALA A 2 12.84 -6.95 -41.26
C ALA A 2 12.35 -5.57 -40.84
N THR A 3 11.08 -5.44 -40.42
CA THR A 3 10.52 -4.19 -39.82
C THR A 3 9.13 -4.38 -39.17
N SER A 4 8.74 -5.57 -38.69
CA SER A 4 7.38 -5.77 -38.13
C SER A 4 7.28 -6.34 -36.71
N SER A 5 8.36 -6.40 -35.91
CA SER A 5 8.29 -7.08 -34.59
C SER A 5 8.48 -6.21 -33.34
N ASN A 6 9.02 -4.99 -33.42
CA ASN A 6 9.46 -4.28 -32.19
C ASN A 6 8.37 -3.53 -31.41
N LEU A 7 7.25 -3.14 -32.03
CA LEU A 7 6.17 -2.45 -31.29
C LEU A 7 5.37 -3.42 -30.42
N THR A 8 5.26 -4.67 -30.89
CA THR A 8 4.50 -5.74 -30.22
C THR A 8 5.12 -6.18 -28.91
N GLY A 9 6.45 -6.12 -28.74
CA GLY A 9 7.14 -6.57 -27.51
C GLY A 9 7.08 -5.56 -26.36
N THR A 10 7.11 -4.26 -26.67
CA THR A 10 7.18 -3.19 -25.66
C THR A 10 5.84 -2.94 -24.96
N LEU A 11 4.74 -2.90 -25.71
CA LEU A 11 3.37 -2.76 -25.16
C LEU A 11 2.92 -4.01 -24.38
N ARG A 12 3.39 -5.16 -24.83
CA ARG A 12 3.21 -6.47 -24.19
C ARG A 12 3.81 -6.48 -22.78
N ARG A 13 5.01 -5.93 -22.58
CA ARG A 13 5.66 -5.85 -21.25
C ARG A 13 4.91 -4.92 -20.29
N SER A 14 4.44 -3.75 -20.74
CA SER A 14 3.75 -2.79 -19.86
C SER A 14 2.39 -3.28 -19.37
N LEU A 15 1.65 -4.00 -20.21
CA LEU A 15 0.36 -4.61 -19.87
C LEU A 15 0.51 -5.74 -18.86
N LEU A 16 1.47 -6.64 -19.07
CA LEU A 16 1.70 -7.79 -18.19
C LEU A 16 2.18 -7.35 -16.80
N ILE A 17 3.08 -6.36 -16.74
CA ILE A 17 3.51 -5.78 -15.47
C ILE A 17 2.29 -5.22 -14.74
N LYS A 18 1.42 -4.45 -15.41
CA LYS A 18 0.21 -3.88 -14.77
C LYS A 18 -0.82 -4.94 -14.33
N VAL A 19 -0.97 -6.05 -15.06
CA VAL A 19 -2.01 -7.06 -14.80
C VAL A 19 -1.54 -8.18 -13.87
N ILE A 20 -0.26 -8.58 -13.92
CA ILE A 20 0.29 -9.64 -13.05
C ILE A 20 0.74 -9.08 -11.70
N SER A 21 1.25 -7.84 -11.64
CA SER A 21 1.73 -7.26 -10.37
C SER A 21 0.62 -6.70 -9.47
N LYS A 22 -0.58 -6.43 -10.00
CA LYS A 22 -1.69 -5.90 -9.21
C LYS A 22 -2.56 -7.03 -8.65
N PRO A 23 -2.84 -7.07 -7.34
CA PRO A 23 -3.75 -8.06 -6.74
C PRO A 23 -5.21 -7.87 -7.16
N ALA A 24 -5.61 -6.66 -7.59
CA ALA A 24 -6.92 -6.38 -8.19
C ALA A 24 -6.79 -5.32 -9.32
N PRO A 25 -7.22 -5.61 -10.56
CA PRO A 25 -7.18 -4.67 -11.67
C PRO A 25 -8.31 -3.62 -11.59
N SER A 26 -8.04 -2.38 -12.01
CA SER A 26 -9.04 -1.30 -12.05
C SER A 26 -9.90 -1.35 -13.32
N ARG A 27 -11.04 -0.62 -13.34
CA ARG A 27 -11.88 -0.46 -14.54
C ARG A 27 -11.12 0.20 -15.71
N GLU A 28 -10.19 1.11 -15.43
CA GLU A 28 -9.36 1.74 -16.45
C GLU A 28 -8.35 0.75 -17.05
N ASP A 29 -7.80 -0.16 -16.23
CA ASP A 29 -6.94 -1.23 -16.73
C ASP A 29 -7.73 -2.13 -17.70
N VAL A 30 -9.02 -2.41 -17.41
CA VAL A 30 -9.90 -3.23 -18.28
C VAL A 30 -10.11 -2.57 -19.64
N ASN A 31 -10.44 -1.29 -19.64
CA ASN A 31 -10.63 -0.54 -20.88
C ASN A 31 -9.34 -0.49 -21.71
N THR A 32 -8.19 -0.33 -21.05
CA THR A 32 -6.87 -0.36 -21.70
C THR A 32 -6.60 -1.71 -22.38
N VAL A 33 -6.92 -2.83 -21.73
CA VAL A 33 -6.78 -4.18 -22.32
C VAL A 33 -7.70 -4.34 -23.54
N ILE A 34 -8.96 -3.91 -23.42
CA ILE A 34 -9.95 -3.98 -24.50
C ILE A 34 -9.50 -3.15 -25.72
N GLU A 35 -9.03 -1.92 -25.51
CA GLU A 35 -8.52 -1.06 -26.57
C GLU A 35 -7.30 -1.64 -27.27
N LEU A 36 -6.37 -2.23 -26.52
CA LEU A 36 -5.15 -2.82 -27.07
C LEU A 36 -5.43 -4.13 -27.82
N THR A 37 -6.29 -4.99 -27.29
CA THR A 37 -6.82 -6.15 -28.04
C THR A 37 -7.44 -5.67 -29.35
N ALA A 38 -8.16 -4.55 -29.32
CA ALA A 38 -8.80 -4.02 -30.50
C ALA A 38 -7.84 -3.55 -31.58
N SER A 39 -6.85 -2.74 -31.21
CA SER A 39 -5.80 -2.31 -32.14
C SER A 39 -5.11 -3.52 -32.76
N LYS A 40 -4.81 -4.55 -31.95
CA LYS A 40 -4.06 -5.71 -32.44
C LYS A 40 -4.84 -6.56 -33.43
N VAL A 41 -6.13 -6.79 -33.18
CA VAL A 41 -7.01 -7.53 -34.10
C VAL A 41 -7.08 -6.80 -35.44
N VAL A 42 -7.29 -5.49 -35.40
CA VAL A 42 -7.37 -4.64 -36.60
C VAL A 42 -6.06 -4.68 -37.39
N GLU A 43 -4.92 -4.47 -36.74
CA GLU A 43 -3.60 -4.48 -37.40
C GLU A 43 -3.25 -5.87 -37.97
N SER A 44 -3.48 -6.93 -37.20
CA SER A 44 -3.01 -8.28 -37.57
C SER A 44 -3.88 -8.90 -38.65
N LEU A 45 -5.19 -8.65 -38.62
CA LEU A 45 -6.13 -9.16 -39.61
C LEU A 45 -6.35 -8.20 -40.77
N GLN A 46 -5.89 -6.94 -40.66
CA GLN A 46 -6.21 -5.86 -41.58
C GLN A 46 -7.72 -5.82 -41.82
N ALA A 47 -8.50 -5.62 -40.76
CA ALA A 47 -9.97 -5.65 -40.82
C ALA A 47 -10.56 -4.25 -41.01
N GLN A 48 -11.57 -4.11 -41.87
CA GLN A 48 -12.25 -2.82 -42.08
C GLN A 48 -13.16 -2.44 -40.89
N SER A 49 -13.64 -3.42 -40.14
CA SER A 49 -14.43 -3.19 -38.93
C SER A 49 -14.13 -4.28 -37.90
N MET A 50 -14.09 -3.88 -36.63
CA MET A 50 -14.03 -4.80 -35.50
C MET A 50 -15.02 -4.39 -34.42
N THR A 51 -15.69 -5.38 -33.82
CA THR A 51 -16.51 -5.17 -32.63
C THR A 51 -16.21 -6.21 -31.56
N LEU A 52 -15.97 -5.76 -30.33
CA LEU A 52 -15.81 -6.60 -29.15
C LEU A 52 -17.07 -6.51 -28.29
N TYR A 53 -17.63 -7.67 -27.96
CA TYR A 53 -18.84 -7.83 -27.17
C TYR A 53 -18.53 -8.51 -25.84
N LEU A 54 -19.20 -8.10 -24.77
CA LEU A 54 -19.21 -8.80 -23.48
C LEU A 54 -20.63 -9.11 -23.03
N VAL A 55 -20.80 -10.22 -22.31
CA VAL A 55 -22.08 -10.60 -21.71
C VAL A 55 -22.20 -9.95 -20.33
N GLU A 56 -23.19 -9.07 -20.15
CA GLU A 56 -23.45 -8.35 -18.91
C GLU A 56 -24.91 -8.50 -18.50
N GLY A 57 -25.17 -9.11 -17.34
CA GLY A 57 -26.54 -9.28 -16.84
C GLY A 57 -27.44 -10.12 -17.75
N GLY A 58 -26.87 -10.99 -18.60
CA GLY A 58 -27.61 -11.77 -19.58
C GLY A 58 -27.85 -11.07 -20.92
N GLU A 59 -27.32 -9.86 -21.11
CA GLU A 59 -27.39 -9.12 -22.37
C GLU A 59 -26.01 -9.03 -23.03
N ILE A 60 -25.98 -8.79 -24.35
CA ILE A 60 -24.76 -8.61 -25.13
C ILE A 60 -24.48 -7.10 -25.24
N ALA A 61 -23.45 -6.62 -24.56
CA ALA A 61 -23.04 -5.23 -24.58
C ALA A 61 -21.87 -5.00 -25.56
N PHE A 62 -21.94 -3.91 -26.32
CA PHE A 62 -20.83 -3.44 -27.16
C PHE A 62 -19.77 -2.77 -26.27
N LYS A 63 -18.53 -3.26 -26.32
CA LYS A 63 -17.44 -2.72 -25.50
C LYS A 63 -16.39 -1.98 -26.29
N GLN A 64 -16.17 -2.38 -27.54
CA GLN A 64 -15.34 -1.62 -28.44
C GLN A 64 -15.84 -1.77 -29.87
N VAL A 65 -15.88 -0.65 -30.59
CA VAL A 65 -16.28 -0.60 -32.00
C VAL A 65 -15.21 0.18 -32.76
N TYR A 66 -14.60 -0.47 -33.74
CA TYR A 66 -13.61 0.13 -34.62
C TYR A 66 -14.10 0.08 -36.06
N TYR A 67 -13.95 1.20 -36.77
CA TYR A 67 -14.13 1.31 -38.21
C TYR A 67 -12.84 1.86 -38.82
N SER A 68 -12.41 1.25 -39.93
CA SER A 68 -11.19 1.66 -40.62
C SER A 68 -11.38 2.90 -41.48
N PRO A 69 -10.37 3.79 -41.56
CA PRO A 69 -10.38 4.92 -42.49
C PRO A 69 -10.62 4.57 -43.94
N THR A 70 -10.37 3.33 -44.37
CA THR A 70 -10.64 2.92 -45.76
C THR A 70 -12.13 2.90 -46.11
N LEU A 71 -13.03 2.89 -45.12
CA LEU A 71 -14.47 2.97 -45.33
C LEU A 71 -14.93 4.37 -45.79
N TRP A 72 -14.17 5.42 -45.47
CA TRP A 72 -14.50 6.80 -45.85
C TRP A 72 -13.43 7.49 -46.70
N GLY A 73 -12.19 6.99 -46.74
CA GLY A 73 -11.10 7.59 -47.51
C GLY A 73 -10.87 9.05 -47.09
N ASN A 74 -11.06 9.98 -48.03
CA ASN A 74 -10.93 11.43 -47.78
C ASN A 74 -12.27 12.12 -47.48
N ASP A 75 -13.39 11.38 -47.40
CA ASP A 75 -14.72 11.92 -47.13
C ASP A 75 -14.94 12.13 -45.62
N LYS A 76 -14.73 13.38 -45.18
CA LYS A 76 -14.91 13.78 -43.77
C LYS A 76 -16.36 13.65 -43.30
N GLY A 77 -17.35 13.70 -44.18
CA GLY A 77 -18.76 13.55 -43.80
C GLY A 77 -19.07 12.12 -43.37
N LYS A 78 -18.59 11.14 -44.15
CA LYS A 78 -18.69 9.72 -43.82
C LYS A 78 -17.88 9.34 -42.58
N GLU A 79 -16.72 9.95 -42.36
CA GLU A 79 -15.95 9.75 -41.13
C GLU A 79 -16.78 10.07 -39.88
N VAL A 80 -17.46 11.23 -39.87
CA VAL A 80 -18.32 11.64 -38.75
C VAL A 80 -19.48 10.67 -38.57
N GLU A 81 -20.10 10.21 -39.66
CA GLU A 81 -21.19 9.23 -39.63
C GLU A 81 -20.78 7.90 -38.98
N PHE A 82 -19.64 7.31 -39.39
CA PHE A 82 -19.14 6.07 -38.82
C PHE A 82 -18.73 6.22 -37.36
N ARG A 83 -18.09 7.34 -36.99
CA ARG A 83 -17.75 7.64 -35.58
C ARG A 83 -19.01 7.80 -34.72
N ASP A 84 -20.04 8.47 -35.22
CA ASP A 84 -21.32 8.63 -34.51
C ASP A 84 -22.07 7.31 -34.34
N LYS A 85 -22.08 6.48 -35.39
CA LYS A 85 -22.63 5.12 -35.35
C LYS A 85 -21.92 4.26 -34.31
N GLY A 86 -20.58 4.31 -34.26
CA GLY A 86 -19.79 3.62 -33.23
C GLY A 86 -20.18 4.04 -31.80
N ARG A 87 -20.32 5.35 -31.55
CA ARG A 87 -20.77 5.86 -30.24
C ARG A 87 -22.17 5.38 -29.86
N LYS A 88 -23.11 5.36 -30.81
CA LYS A 88 -24.47 4.83 -30.59
C LYS A 88 -24.48 3.34 -30.26
N LEU A 89 -23.65 2.54 -30.95
CA LEU A 89 -23.53 1.11 -30.68
C LEU A 89 -22.98 0.83 -29.28
N LEU A 90 -21.98 1.60 -28.81
CA LEU A 90 -21.43 1.46 -27.46
C LEU A 90 -22.45 1.72 -26.33
N ALA A 91 -23.52 2.48 -26.61
CA ALA A 91 -24.61 2.72 -25.66
C ALA A 91 -25.72 1.65 -25.73
N LEU A 92 -25.69 0.75 -26.71
CA LEU A 92 -26.72 -0.26 -26.95
C LEU A 92 -26.40 -1.57 -26.22
N LYS A 93 -27.45 -2.30 -25.83
CA LYS A 93 -27.38 -3.70 -25.40
C LYS A 93 -28.35 -4.54 -26.22
N LEU A 94 -27.93 -5.75 -26.59
CA LEU A 94 -28.76 -6.69 -27.35
C LEU A 94 -29.23 -7.83 -26.43
N PRO A 95 -30.45 -8.36 -26.62
CA PRO A 95 -30.88 -9.59 -25.96
C PRO A 95 -29.93 -10.76 -26.24
N ALA A 96 -29.78 -11.69 -25.29
CA ALA A 96 -29.03 -12.92 -25.51
C ALA A 96 -29.57 -13.70 -26.74
N GLY A 97 -28.65 -14.26 -27.53
CA GLY A 97 -29.02 -15.01 -28.74
C GLY A 97 -29.31 -14.16 -29.98
N THR A 98 -29.19 -12.83 -29.89
CA THR A 98 -29.41 -11.95 -31.05
C THR A 98 -28.35 -12.16 -32.14
N GLY A 99 -28.81 -12.52 -33.33
CA GLY A 99 -27.99 -12.61 -34.55
C GLY A 99 -26.82 -13.60 -34.45
N ASN A 100 -25.83 -13.41 -35.33
CA ASN A 100 -24.66 -14.29 -35.43
C ASN A 100 -23.79 -14.27 -34.17
N VAL A 101 -23.68 -13.12 -33.52
CA VAL A 101 -22.90 -12.95 -32.28
C VAL A 101 -23.55 -13.73 -31.13
N GLY A 102 -24.88 -13.63 -31.00
CA GLY A 102 -25.62 -14.41 -30.00
C GLY A 102 -25.47 -15.92 -30.18
N LYS A 103 -25.48 -16.40 -31.43
CA LYS A 103 -25.23 -17.82 -31.74
C LYS A 103 -23.84 -18.28 -31.31
N VAL A 104 -22.80 -17.49 -31.58
CA VAL A 104 -21.42 -17.80 -31.17
C VAL A 104 -21.28 -17.79 -29.65
N ILE A 105 -21.92 -16.83 -28.97
CA ILE A 105 -21.90 -16.77 -27.50
C ILE A 105 -22.60 -17.99 -26.87
N GLN A 106 -23.72 -18.44 -27.43
CA GLN A 106 -24.47 -19.59 -26.93
C GLN A 106 -23.78 -20.92 -27.20
N THR A 107 -23.23 -21.10 -28.40
CA THR A 107 -22.58 -22.36 -28.81
C THR A 107 -21.14 -22.46 -28.29
N GLY A 108 -20.47 -21.32 -28.10
CA GLY A 108 -19.05 -21.27 -27.79
C GLY A 108 -18.16 -21.73 -28.96
N GLU A 109 -18.69 -21.74 -30.19
CA GLU A 109 -18.01 -22.16 -31.41
C GLU A 109 -17.79 -20.97 -32.37
N PRO A 110 -16.62 -20.84 -33.01
CA PRO A 110 -16.37 -19.81 -34.00
C PRO A 110 -17.31 -19.89 -35.21
N LEU A 111 -17.67 -18.73 -35.76
CA LEU A 111 -18.41 -18.61 -37.00
C LEU A 111 -17.54 -17.92 -38.06
N PHE A 112 -17.42 -18.54 -39.23
CA PHE A 112 -16.66 -18.01 -40.35
C PHE A 112 -17.52 -17.99 -41.61
N PHE A 113 -17.72 -16.80 -42.17
CA PHE A 113 -18.31 -16.61 -43.49
C PHE A 113 -17.27 -16.05 -44.45
N SER A 114 -16.92 -16.84 -45.45
CA SER A 114 -15.91 -16.50 -46.46
C SER A 114 -16.45 -15.59 -47.58
N GLY A 115 -17.75 -15.36 -47.63
CA GLY A 115 -18.41 -14.62 -48.72
C GLY A 115 -18.75 -15.44 -49.95
N LYS A 116 -18.54 -16.76 -49.92
CA LYS A 116 -18.81 -17.69 -51.03
C LYS A 116 -19.89 -18.71 -50.63
N GLY A 117 -20.69 -19.16 -51.61
CA GLY A 117 -21.70 -20.22 -51.39
C GLY A 117 -22.95 -19.73 -50.64
N ALA A 118 -23.54 -20.62 -49.83
CA ALA A 118 -24.81 -20.37 -49.12
C ALA A 118 -24.74 -19.21 -48.12
N ASP A 119 -23.54 -18.87 -47.63
CA ASP A 119 -23.32 -17.83 -46.63
C ASP A 119 -23.39 -16.40 -47.18
N ALA A 120 -23.24 -16.24 -48.51
CA ALA A 120 -23.24 -14.93 -49.16
C ALA A 120 -24.60 -14.22 -49.07
N ALA A 121 -25.71 -14.97 -49.01
CA ALA A 121 -27.05 -14.41 -48.82
C ALA A 121 -27.23 -13.80 -47.42
N SER A 122 -26.67 -14.45 -46.39
CA SER A 122 -26.74 -14.00 -45.00
C SER A 122 -25.95 -12.71 -44.75
N LEU A 123 -24.81 -12.53 -45.43
CA LEU A 123 -23.98 -11.33 -45.30
C LEU A 123 -24.58 -10.10 -46.01
N LYS A 124 -25.28 -10.30 -47.14
CA LYS A 124 -25.91 -9.20 -47.91
C LYS A 124 -27.03 -8.48 -47.16
N ASN A 125 -27.64 -9.14 -46.18
CA ASN A 125 -28.75 -8.59 -45.38
C ASN A 125 -28.27 -7.90 -44.09
N MET A 126 -26.95 -7.77 -43.87
CA MET A 126 -26.42 -7.09 -42.68
C MET A 126 -26.47 -5.56 -42.85
N ASP A 127 -27.25 -4.89 -42.01
CA ASP A 127 -27.32 -3.42 -41.96
C ASP A 127 -26.21 -2.82 -41.08
N VAL A 128 -24.98 -2.86 -41.60
CA VAL A 128 -23.79 -2.29 -40.91
C VAL A 128 -23.30 -0.99 -41.53
N GLY A 129 -23.96 -0.47 -42.57
CA GLY A 129 -23.61 0.79 -43.24
C GLY A 129 -22.54 0.66 -44.34
N PHE A 130 -22.07 -0.55 -44.61
CA PHE A 130 -21.22 -0.88 -45.77
C PHE A 130 -21.45 -2.34 -46.17
N GLN A 131 -21.05 -2.71 -47.38
CA GLN A 131 -21.22 -4.07 -47.88
C GLN A 131 -20.30 -5.05 -47.15
N VAL A 132 -20.88 -6.10 -46.54
CA VAL A 132 -20.12 -7.18 -45.90
C VAL A 132 -19.84 -8.28 -46.90
N ASN A 133 -18.56 -8.51 -47.18
CA ASN A 133 -18.03 -9.53 -48.06
C ASN A 133 -17.54 -10.75 -47.30
N SER A 134 -17.00 -10.59 -46.08
CA SER A 134 -16.64 -11.71 -45.22
C SER A 134 -16.71 -11.33 -43.74
N MET A 135 -16.89 -12.34 -42.89
CA MET A 135 -17.04 -12.16 -41.45
C MET A 135 -16.38 -13.30 -40.68
N LEU A 136 -15.68 -12.95 -39.61
CA LEU A 136 -15.29 -13.88 -38.55
C LEU A 136 -15.95 -13.44 -37.25
N THR A 137 -16.48 -14.38 -36.48
CA THR A 137 -16.95 -14.14 -35.12
C THR A 137 -16.43 -15.25 -34.23
N VAL A 138 -15.62 -14.91 -33.24
CA VAL A 138 -14.93 -15.87 -32.37
C VAL A 138 -15.35 -15.60 -30.92
N PRO A 139 -15.69 -16.64 -30.14
CA PRO A 139 -16.08 -16.48 -28.74
C PRO A 139 -14.89 -16.10 -27.87
N LEU A 140 -15.12 -15.20 -26.92
CA LEU A 140 -14.22 -14.99 -25.79
C LEU A 140 -14.58 -16.05 -24.74
N LYS A 141 -13.87 -17.18 -24.76
CA LYS A 141 -14.18 -18.36 -23.96
C LYS A 141 -13.03 -18.72 -23.02
N THR A 142 -13.40 -19.13 -21.82
CA THR A 142 -12.56 -19.74 -20.79
C THR A 142 -13.33 -20.95 -20.23
N ASN A 143 -13.59 -21.01 -18.92
CA ASN A 143 -14.57 -21.94 -18.31
C ASN A 143 -16.02 -21.57 -18.70
N ILE A 144 -16.26 -20.32 -19.07
CA ILE A 144 -17.55 -19.81 -19.55
C ILE A 144 -17.31 -18.94 -20.79
N VAL A 145 -18.36 -18.69 -21.59
CA VAL A 145 -18.29 -17.73 -22.69
C VAL A 145 -18.65 -16.34 -22.14
N ILE A 146 -17.67 -15.44 -22.12
CA ILE A 146 -17.83 -14.09 -21.55
C ILE A 146 -18.19 -13.04 -22.61
N GLY A 147 -18.13 -13.40 -23.89
CA GLY A 147 -18.33 -12.47 -25.00
C GLY A 147 -17.90 -13.02 -26.35
N ALA A 148 -17.66 -12.13 -27.32
CA ALA A 148 -17.15 -12.49 -28.64
C ALA A 148 -16.42 -11.32 -29.30
N ILE A 149 -15.52 -11.63 -30.23
CA ILE A 149 -14.91 -10.65 -31.15
C ILE A 149 -15.44 -10.92 -32.55
N GLN A 150 -15.95 -9.90 -33.21
CA GLN A 150 -16.40 -9.95 -34.59
C GLN A 150 -15.55 -9.01 -35.45
N VAL A 151 -15.13 -9.48 -36.63
CA VAL A 151 -14.47 -8.67 -37.65
C VAL A 151 -15.18 -8.81 -38.98
N LEU A 152 -15.27 -7.71 -39.71
CA LEU A 152 -15.93 -7.62 -41.01
C LEU A 152 -14.96 -7.07 -42.05
N ASN A 153 -14.86 -7.79 -43.18
CA ASN A 153 -14.03 -7.53 -44.34
C ASN A 153 -12.53 -7.34 -44.07
N LYS A 154 -11.69 -7.88 -44.97
CA LYS A 154 -10.29 -7.42 -45.05
C LYS A 154 -10.16 -6.08 -45.77
N GLU A 155 -9.15 -5.33 -45.39
CA GLU A 155 -8.75 -4.10 -46.06
C GLU A 155 -8.47 -4.32 -47.55
N PRO A 156 -8.78 -3.33 -48.42
CA PRO A 156 -8.42 -3.41 -49.84
C PRO A 156 -6.94 -3.67 -50.08
N ALA A 157 -6.07 -3.09 -49.24
CA ALA A 157 -4.62 -3.25 -49.30
C ALA A 157 -4.13 -4.70 -49.07
N ALA A 158 -4.97 -5.57 -48.48
CA ALA A 158 -4.65 -6.98 -48.30
C ALA A 158 -4.72 -7.79 -49.60
N GLY A 159 -5.31 -7.23 -50.67
CA GLY A 159 -5.37 -7.88 -51.99
C GLY A 159 -6.32 -9.09 -52.07
N THR A 160 -7.14 -9.34 -51.06
CA THR A 160 -8.03 -10.53 -51.00
C THR A 160 -9.47 -10.26 -51.46
N GLY A 161 -9.77 -9.05 -51.97
CA GLY A 161 -11.14 -8.64 -52.32
C GLY A 161 -12.08 -8.58 -51.10
N GLY A 162 -11.52 -8.36 -49.90
CA GLY A 162 -12.29 -8.27 -48.66
C GLY A 162 -12.55 -9.62 -47.98
N ALA A 163 -12.01 -10.73 -48.46
CA ALA A 163 -12.21 -12.06 -47.88
C ALA A 163 -11.18 -12.41 -46.79
N PHE A 164 -11.66 -12.92 -45.64
CA PHE A 164 -10.84 -13.60 -44.63
C PHE A 164 -10.52 -15.05 -45.05
N THR A 165 -9.43 -15.59 -44.51
CA THR A 165 -8.94 -16.95 -44.75
C THR A 165 -9.02 -17.81 -43.48
N PRO A 166 -8.91 -19.15 -43.57
CA PRO A 166 -8.77 -20.01 -42.39
C PRO A 166 -7.57 -19.65 -41.50
N LYS A 167 -6.51 -19.07 -42.10
CA LYS A 167 -5.37 -18.55 -41.33
C LYS A 167 -5.77 -17.32 -40.50
N ASP A 168 -6.56 -16.40 -41.06
CA ASP A 168 -7.09 -15.26 -40.31
C ASP A 168 -7.99 -15.72 -39.15
N LEU A 169 -8.79 -16.77 -39.35
CA LEU A 169 -9.58 -17.40 -38.28
C LEU A 169 -8.68 -17.94 -37.15
N SER A 170 -7.61 -18.65 -37.49
CA SER A 170 -6.67 -19.17 -36.48
C SER A 170 -6.03 -18.06 -35.65
N VAL A 171 -5.65 -16.95 -36.30
CA VAL A 171 -5.10 -15.76 -35.62
C VAL A 171 -6.14 -15.11 -34.72
N LEU A 172 -7.40 -15.01 -35.16
CA LEU A 172 -8.46 -14.43 -34.34
C LEU A 172 -8.81 -15.31 -33.12
N ILE A 173 -8.84 -16.63 -33.29
CA ILE A 173 -9.01 -17.60 -32.19
C ILE A 173 -7.89 -17.42 -31.16
N GLU A 174 -6.65 -17.35 -31.63
CA GLU A 174 -5.49 -17.15 -30.76
C GLU A 174 -5.57 -15.83 -29.96
N VAL A 175 -5.97 -14.74 -30.61
CA VAL A 175 -6.14 -13.44 -29.93
C VAL A 175 -7.32 -13.47 -28.96
N ALA A 176 -8.40 -14.19 -29.28
CA ALA A 176 -9.57 -14.33 -28.43
C ALA A 176 -9.27 -15.16 -27.17
N GLU A 177 -8.53 -16.26 -27.27
CA GLU A 177 -8.11 -17.08 -26.13
C GLU A 177 -7.23 -16.30 -25.14
N TYR A 178 -6.29 -15.51 -25.67
CA TYR A 178 -5.45 -14.62 -24.87
C TYR A 178 -6.28 -13.56 -24.14
N SER A 179 -7.19 -12.91 -24.89
CA SER A 179 -7.97 -11.78 -24.38
C SER A 179 -9.05 -12.25 -23.40
N SER A 180 -9.67 -13.41 -23.63
CA SER A 180 -10.75 -13.93 -22.78
C SER A 180 -10.28 -14.16 -21.35
N THR A 181 -9.09 -14.71 -21.20
CA THR A 181 -8.47 -15.01 -19.90
C THR A 181 -8.16 -13.73 -19.11
N LEU A 182 -7.58 -12.73 -19.77
CA LEU A 182 -7.27 -11.44 -19.15
C LEU A 182 -8.53 -10.69 -18.77
N ILE A 183 -9.49 -10.59 -19.70
CA ILE A 183 -10.77 -9.92 -19.46
C ILE A 183 -11.53 -10.62 -18.33
N GLN A 184 -11.60 -11.95 -18.31
CA GLN A 184 -12.31 -12.67 -17.25
C GLN A 184 -11.69 -12.45 -15.87
N ARG A 185 -10.35 -12.50 -15.74
CA ARG A 185 -9.67 -12.22 -14.48
C ARG A 185 -10.00 -10.83 -13.94
N MET A 186 -10.31 -9.88 -14.83
CA MET A 186 -10.66 -8.53 -14.43
C MET A 186 -12.16 -8.35 -14.15
N LEU A 187 -13.02 -9.14 -14.80
CA LEU A 187 -14.47 -9.13 -14.57
C LEU A 187 -14.88 -9.92 -13.31
N ASP A 188 -14.17 -11.01 -13.00
CA ASP A 188 -14.38 -11.82 -11.81
C ASP A 188 -13.09 -11.89 -10.96
N PRO A 189 -13.01 -11.13 -9.86
CA PRO A 189 -11.87 -11.16 -8.95
C PRO A 189 -11.61 -12.54 -8.30
N LYS A 190 -12.57 -13.47 -8.37
CA LYS A 190 -12.41 -14.84 -7.87
C LYS A 190 -11.85 -15.80 -8.92
N PHE A 191 -11.77 -15.42 -10.19
CA PHE A 191 -11.23 -16.26 -11.25
C PHE A 191 -9.72 -16.39 -11.12
N GLN A 192 -9.24 -17.60 -10.82
CA GLN A 192 -7.82 -17.94 -10.74
C GLN A 192 -7.39 -18.74 -11.96
N LEU A 193 -6.26 -18.37 -12.54
CA LEU A 193 -5.61 -19.10 -13.61
C LEU A 193 -4.96 -20.36 -13.07
N THR A 194 -5.04 -21.46 -13.82
CA THR A 194 -4.25 -22.66 -13.51
C THR A 194 -2.75 -22.36 -13.69
N PRO A 195 -1.86 -23.01 -12.93
CA PRO A 195 -0.41 -22.90 -13.13
C PRO A 195 0.02 -23.21 -14.56
N GLU A 196 -0.63 -24.18 -15.20
CA GLU A 196 -0.36 -24.66 -16.56
C GLU A 196 -0.71 -23.60 -17.60
N ASP A 197 -1.88 -22.97 -17.48
CA ASP A 197 -2.29 -21.93 -18.42
C ASP A 197 -1.48 -20.65 -18.21
N THR A 198 -1.09 -20.36 -16.96
CA THR A 198 -0.16 -19.27 -16.63
C THR A 198 1.20 -19.47 -17.30
N ALA A 199 1.76 -20.68 -17.24
CA ALA A 199 3.06 -20.97 -17.86
C ALA A 199 3.01 -20.94 -19.40
N LYS A 200 1.95 -21.50 -20.01
CA LYS A 200 1.74 -21.40 -21.47
C LYS A 200 1.70 -19.95 -21.93
N PHE A 201 1.01 -19.11 -21.18
CA PHE A 201 0.90 -17.68 -21.44
C PHE A 201 2.27 -16.99 -21.37
N ILE A 202 3.03 -17.23 -20.30
CA ILE A 202 4.36 -16.63 -20.10
C ILE A 202 5.33 -17.11 -21.19
N ALA A 203 5.38 -18.41 -21.49
CA ALA A 203 6.30 -18.99 -22.49
C ALA A 203 6.10 -18.38 -23.89
N LYS A 204 4.85 -18.32 -24.33
CA LYS A 204 4.48 -17.75 -25.63
C LYS A 204 4.77 -16.25 -25.69
N PHE A 205 4.62 -15.56 -24.58
CA PHE A 205 4.89 -14.13 -24.46
C PHE A 205 6.39 -13.81 -24.53
N THR A 206 7.21 -14.56 -23.81
CA THR A 206 8.66 -14.37 -23.78
C THR A 206 9.36 -14.99 -24.98
N GLU A 207 8.62 -15.69 -25.85
CA GLU A 207 9.16 -16.52 -26.94
C GLU A 207 10.17 -17.55 -26.42
N LEU A 208 9.97 -18.02 -25.18
CA LEU A 208 10.84 -19.00 -24.52
C LEU A 208 10.20 -20.39 -24.57
N PRO A 209 11.01 -21.47 -24.60
CA PRO A 209 10.48 -22.83 -24.60
C PRO A 209 9.66 -23.12 -23.33
N LEU A 210 8.48 -23.72 -23.50
CA LEU A 210 7.65 -24.23 -22.41
C LEU A 210 8.02 -25.69 -22.12
N VAL A 211 8.16 -26.02 -20.85
CA VAL A 211 8.29 -27.40 -20.38
C VAL A 211 7.15 -27.69 -19.40
N THR A 212 6.38 -28.76 -19.65
CA THR A 212 5.21 -29.12 -18.84
C THR A 212 5.37 -30.42 -18.07
N LYS A 213 6.43 -31.18 -18.34
CA LYS A 213 6.65 -32.52 -17.79
C LYS A 213 8.08 -32.66 -17.27
N ILE A 214 8.27 -33.46 -16.21
CA ILE A 214 9.60 -33.67 -15.59
C ILE A 214 10.49 -34.45 -16.55
N GLU A 215 9.93 -35.39 -17.32
CA GLU A 215 10.66 -36.29 -18.20
C GLU A 215 11.36 -35.55 -19.36
N ASP A 216 10.93 -34.32 -19.65
CA ASP A 216 11.48 -33.46 -20.71
C ASP A 216 12.71 -32.66 -20.22
N VAL A 217 13.14 -32.85 -18.96
CA VAL A 217 14.27 -32.15 -18.34
C VAL A 217 15.33 -33.15 -17.87
N ASP A 218 16.53 -33.05 -18.42
CA ASP A 218 17.73 -33.72 -17.92
C ASP A 218 18.35 -32.88 -16.79
N ILE A 219 18.37 -33.40 -15.56
CA ILE A 219 18.71 -32.65 -14.34
C ILE A 219 20.11 -33.02 -13.86
N ASP A 220 20.98 -32.01 -13.77
CA ASP A 220 22.28 -32.12 -13.09
C ASP A 220 22.09 -32.04 -11.56
N GLU A 221 22.06 -33.19 -10.89
CA GLU A 221 21.83 -33.29 -9.45
C GLU A 221 22.90 -32.58 -8.62
N LYS A 222 24.16 -32.56 -9.08
CA LYS A 222 25.26 -31.88 -8.37
C LYS A 222 25.08 -30.37 -8.42
N LEU A 223 24.61 -29.84 -9.55
CA LEU A 223 24.31 -28.42 -9.70
C LEU A 223 23.15 -28.00 -8.78
N VAL A 224 22.11 -28.83 -8.69
CA VAL A 224 20.97 -28.59 -7.79
C VAL A 224 21.41 -28.62 -6.32
N GLU A 225 22.29 -29.55 -5.95
CA GLU A 225 22.83 -29.65 -4.59
C GLU A 225 23.70 -28.44 -4.22
N ILE A 226 24.61 -28.02 -5.12
CA ILE A 226 25.48 -26.84 -4.92
C ILE A 226 24.66 -25.55 -4.81
N THR A 227 23.59 -25.44 -5.61
CA THR A 227 22.71 -24.27 -5.56
C THR A 227 21.88 -24.24 -4.27
N GLY A 228 21.48 -25.41 -3.78
CA GLY A 228 20.82 -25.60 -2.49
C GLY A 228 19.32 -25.26 -2.50
N ASP A 229 18.54 -26.03 -1.72
CA ASP A 229 17.08 -25.93 -1.64
C ASP A 229 16.60 -24.51 -1.29
N ALA A 230 17.29 -23.85 -0.37
CA ALA A 230 16.93 -22.51 0.10
C ALA A 230 16.97 -21.46 -1.01
N VAL A 231 17.99 -21.48 -1.87
CA VAL A 231 18.14 -20.52 -2.98
C VAL A 231 17.11 -20.83 -4.07
N ILE A 232 16.93 -22.11 -4.42
CA ILE A 232 15.97 -22.54 -5.45
C ILE A 232 14.54 -22.18 -5.06
N ARG A 233 14.15 -22.38 -3.79
CA ARG A 233 12.81 -22.02 -3.29
C ARG A 233 12.62 -20.50 -3.19
N ARG A 234 13.62 -19.77 -2.67
CA ARG A 234 13.56 -18.32 -2.48
C ARG A 234 13.45 -17.57 -3.80
N GLU A 235 14.29 -17.94 -4.77
CA GLU A 235 14.30 -17.29 -6.09
C GLU A 235 13.33 -17.93 -7.09
N CYS A 236 12.73 -19.08 -6.76
CA CYS A 236 11.87 -19.85 -7.67
C CYS A 236 12.55 -20.13 -9.03
N ILE A 237 13.87 -20.30 -9.03
CA ILE A 237 14.72 -20.59 -10.19
C ILE A 237 15.34 -21.96 -9.97
N PHE A 238 15.02 -22.90 -10.85
CA PHE A 238 15.53 -24.28 -10.77
C PHE A 238 16.66 -24.48 -11.80
N PRO A 239 17.93 -24.53 -11.38
CA PRO A 239 19.02 -24.82 -12.30
C PRO A 239 18.98 -26.30 -12.66
N TYR A 240 19.00 -26.61 -13.96
CA TYR A 240 18.87 -27.98 -14.42
C TYR A 240 20.09 -28.47 -15.21
N LYS A 241 20.88 -27.57 -15.80
CA LYS A 241 22.03 -27.96 -16.62
C LYS A 241 23.15 -26.94 -16.53
N LYS A 242 24.39 -27.38 -16.33
CA LYS A 242 25.58 -26.54 -16.40
C LYS A 242 25.96 -26.29 -17.86
N THR A 243 26.20 -25.04 -18.23
CA THR A 243 26.57 -24.62 -19.60
C THR A 243 28.02 -24.17 -19.73
N GLY A 244 28.66 -23.78 -18.61
CA GLY A 244 30.06 -23.37 -18.53
C GLY A 244 30.58 -23.40 -17.07
N THR A 245 31.79 -22.91 -16.81
CA THR A 245 32.41 -22.98 -15.47
C THR A 245 31.56 -22.30 -14.40
N ASN A 246 31.06 -21.10 -14.70
CA ASN A 246 30.17 -20.29 -13.84
C ASN A 246 28.86 -19.95 -14.56
N SER A 247 28.30 -20.88 -15.34
CA SER A 247 27.03 -20.61 -16.04
C SER A 247 26.11 -21.83 -16.12
N CYS A 248 24.80 -21.58 -16.12
CA CYS A 248 23.78 -22.61 -16.15
C CYS A 248 22.53 -22.23 -16.95
N SER A 249 21.80 -23.27 -17.39
CA SER A 249 20.43 -23.19 -17.86
C SER A 249 19.47 -23.40 -16.69
N VAL A 250 18.40 -22.60 -16.65
CA VAL A 250 17.43 -22.60 -15.55
C VAL A 250 15.99 -22.77 -16.03
N LEU A 251 15.14 -23.31 -15.15
CA LEU A 251 13.70 -23.35 -15.31
C LEU A 251 13.07 -22.30 -14.40
N MET A 252 12.12 -21.53 -14.95
CA MET A 252 11.47 -20.44 -14.24
C MET A 252 9.96 -20.43 -14.47
N THR A 253 9.21 -20.08 -13.42
CA THR A 253 7.77 -19.80 -13.56
C THR A 253 7.52 -18.43 -14.18
N ASN A 254 8.42 -17.45 -13.94
CA ASN A 254 8.35 -16.12 -14.54
C ASN A 254 9.75 -15.57 -14.92
N PRO A 255 10.19 -15.73 -16.18
CA PRO A 255 11.49 -15.24 -16.67
C PRO A 255 11.67 -13.71 -16.67
N LEU A 256 10.58 -12.95 -16.53
CA LEU A 256 10.60 -11.49 -16.53
C LEU A 256 10.95 -10.89 -15.17
N ASP A 257 11.08 -11.72 -14.14
CA ASP A 257 11.52 -11.30 -12.81
C ASP A 257 13.05 -11.12 -12.81
N TYR A 258 13.50 -9.98 -13.35
CA TYR A 258 14.92 -9.64 -13.43
C TYR A 258 15.58 -9.55 -12.06
N ALA A 259 14.85 -9.11 -11.04
CA ALA A 259 15.35 -9.03 -9.67
C ALA A 259 15.68 -10.42 -9.12
N LYS A 260 14.82 -11.43 -9.33
CA LYS A 260 15.11 -12.82 -8.94
C LYS A 260 16.27 -13.42 -9.73
N ARG A 261 16.39 -13.10 -11.02
CA ARG A 261 17.55 -13.54 -11.83
C ARG A 261 18.86 -12.98 -11.30
N GLU A 262 18.86 -11.69 -10.96
CA GLU A 262 20.02 -11.03 -10.36
C GLU A 262 20.33 -11.59 -8.97
N ALA A 263 19.32 -11.77 -8.11
CA ALA A 263 19.47 -12.36 -6.79
C ALA A 263 19.99 -13.81 -6.85
N PHE A 264 19.51 -14.62 -7.81
CA PHE A 264 20.03 -15.95 -8.07
C PHE A 264 21.49 -15.91 -8.52
N THR A 265 21.83 -14.99 -9.44
CA THR A 265 23.22 -14.79 -9.91
C THR A 265 24.13 -14.37 -8.76
N GLN A 266 23.69 -13.46 -7.88
CA GLN A 266 24.44 -13.02 -6.71
C GLN A 266 24.59 -14.13 -5.66
N ALA A 267 23.56 -14.93 -5.43
CA ALA A 267 23.58 -16.00 -4.44
C ALA A 267 24.41 -17.21 -4.86
N THR A 268 24.50 -17.48 -6.17
CA THR A 268 25.19 -18.66 -6.71
C THR A 268 26.52 -18.35 -7.39
N GLU A 269 26.81 -17.07 -7.65
CA GLU A 269 27.92 -16.60 -8.49
C GLU A 269 27.89 -17.17 -9.93
N MET A 270 26.73 -17.67 -10.39
CA MET A 270 26.55 -18.26 -11.72
C MET A 270 25.72 -17.37 -12.66
N SER A 271 26.14 -17.23 -13.92
CA SER A 271 25.35 -16.58 -14.96
C SER A 271 24.27 -17.50 -15.53
N ILE A 272 23.12 -16.90 -15.88
CA ILE A 272 22.00 -17.61 -16.51
C ILE A 272 22.11 -17.48 -18.03
N ASP A 273 22.43 -18.58 -18.72
CA ASP A 273 22.64 -18.60 -20.17
C ASP A 273 21.37 -18.92 -20.96
N ASP A 274 20.50 -19.78 -20.40
CA ASP A 274 19.25 -20.23 -21.04
C ASP A 274 18.12 -20.30 -20.01
N VAL A 275 16.91 -19.95 -20.43
CA VAL A 275 15.71 -19.97 -19.58
C VAL A 275 14.58 -20.70 -20.29
N LYS A 276 14.03 -21.71 -19.62
CA LYS A 276 12.78 -22.35 -20.03
C LYS A 276 11.67 -22.06 -19.03
N VAL A 277 10.45 -21.91 -19.54
CA VAL A 277 9.27 -21.62 -18.72
C VAL A 277 8.64 -22.92 -18.24
N ILE A 278 8.28 -22.97 -16.96
CA ILE A 278 7.59 -24.11 -16.34
C ILE A 278 6.37 -23.65 -15.54
N PRO A 279 5.32 -24.49 -15.41
CA PRO A 279 4.25 -24.22 -14.47
C PRO A 279 4.71 -24.38 -13.03
N ALA A 280 4.07 -23.65 -12.11
CA ALA A 280 4.40 -23.72 -10.68
C ALA A 280 4.22 -25.13 -10.12
N SER A 281 3.22 -25.87 -10.60
CA SER A 281 3.00 -27.28 -10.30
C SER A 281 4.20 -28.17 -10.64
N LEU A 282 4.90 -27.89 -11.74
CA LEU A 282 6.11 -28.61 -12.16
C LEU A 282 7.31 -28.22 -11.29
N LEU A 283 7.46 -26.95 -10.91
CA LEU A 283 8.49 -26.51 -9.98
C LEU A 283 8.36 -27.22 -8.63
N ASP A 284 7.13 -27.32 -8.09
CA ASP A 284 6.85 -28.03 -6.85
C ASP A 284 7.18 -29.53 -6.95
N ALA A 285 6.87 -30.15 -8.09
CA ALA A 285 7.19 -31.55 -8.34
C ALA A 285 8.71 -31.79 -8.41
N LEU A 286 9.47 -30.89 -9.05
CA LEU A 286 10.94 -30.93 -9.09
C LEU A 286 11.56 -30.76 -7.70
N LEU A 287 11.06 -29.80 -6.92
CA LEU A 287 11.49 -29.58 -5.55
C LEU A 287 11.21 -30.80 -4.67
N LYS A 288 10.05 -31.45 -4.83
CA LYS A 288 9.72 -32.68 -4.11
C LYS A 288 10.62 -33.85 -4.53
N LYS A 289 10.96 -33.96 -5.81
CA LYS A 289 11.86 -35.00 -6.32
C LYS A 289 13.29 -34.84 -5.77
N CYS A 290 13.81 -33.62 -5.75
CA CYS A 290 15.21 -33.36 -5.37
C CYS A 290 15.42 -33.17 -3.85
N PHE A 291 14.40 -32.75 -3.11
CA PHE A 291 14.52 -32.40 -1.68
C PHE A 291 13.50 -33.11 -0.76
N GLY A 292 12.60 -33.93 -1.31
CA GLY A 292 11.49 -34.54 -0.58
C GLY A 292 11.89 -35.53 0.52
N GLU A 293 13.05 -36.19 0.41
CA GLU A 293 13.50 -37.12 1.46
C GLU A 293 13.99 -36.40 2.73
N LYS A 294 14.53 -35.17 2.60
CA LYS A 294 14.86 -34.32 3.77
C LYS A 294 13.60 -33.77 4.46
N ALA A 295 12.50 -33.61 3.72
CA ALA A 295 11.20 -33.22 4.27
C ALA A 295 10.51 -34.35 5.05
N ALA A 296 10.78 -35.62 4.75
CA ALA A 296 10.20 -36.77 5.47
C ALA A 296 10.75 -36.93 6.89
N ALA A 297 11.99 -36.46 7.17
CA ALA A 297 12.52 -36.37 8.53
C ALA A 297 11.84 -35.26 9.35
N ALA A 298 11.38 -34.19 8.70
CA ALA A 298 10.60 -33.11 9.31
C ALA A 298 9.09 -33.43 9.44
N ALA A 299 8.59 -34.44 8.72
CA ALA A 299 7.17 -34.80 8.69
C ALA A 299 6.70 -35.66 9.87
N LYS A 300 7.60 -36.16 10.73
CA LYS A 300 7.23 -36.93 11.94
C LYS A 300 6.80 -36.07 13.13
N THR A 301 6.94 -34.75 13.06
CA THR A 301 6.50 -33.80 14.11
C THR A 301 5.30 -32.97 13.67
N GLY A 302 4.46 -33.51 12.77
CA GLY A 302 3.33 -32.79 12.20
C GLY A 302 2.30 -32.36 13.24
N GLU A 303 2.31 -31.08 13.58
CA GLU A 303 1.12 -30.28 13.85
C GLU A 303 1.30 -28.84 13.28
N ALA A 304 0.16 -28.29 12.85
CA ALA A 304 -0.06 -27.20 11.89
C ALA A 304 0.95 -26.03 11.80
N ALA A 305 1.30 -25.69 10.55
CA ALA A 305 1.86 -24.40 10.17
C ALA A 305 0.87 -23.25 10.43
N THR A 306 0.87 -22.72 11.64
CA THR A 306 0.68 -21.30 12.00
C THR A 306 0.67 -21.16 13.52
N GLU A 307 1.83 -21.25 14.16
CA GLU A 307 2.13 -20.61 15.44
C GLU A 307 3.66 -20.50 15.53
N VAL A 308 4.16 -19.32 15.88
CA VAL A 308 5.60 -19.09 16.07
C VAL A 308 5.93 -19.57 17.48
N ASP A 309 6.46 -20.78 17.61
CA ASP A 309 6.82 -21.31 18.93
C ASP A 309 8.11 -20.64 19.46
N ILE A 310 7.88 -19.61 20.27
CA ILE A 310 8.90 -18.90 21.04
C ILE A 310 9.31 -19.71 22.27
N ASP A 311 8.42 -20.56 22.77
CA ASP A 311 8.63 -21.33 23.99
C ASP A 311 9.66 -22.45 23.76
N GLU A 312 9.66 -23.10 22.59
CA GLU A 312 10.72 -24.05 22.20
C GLU A 312 12.14 -23.43 22.22
N VAL A 313 12.30 -22.17 21.79
CA VAL A 313 13.61 -21.49 21.78
C VAL A 313 13.99 -20.99 23.16
N LYS A 314 13.00 -20.55 23.92
CA LYS A 314 13.17 -20.16 25.31
C LYS A 314 13.65 -21.34 26.15
N ASP A 315 13.13 -22.54 25.91
CA ASP A 315 13.52 -23.76 26.61
C ASP A 315 14.91 -24.25 26.19
N LEU A 316 15.26 -24.15 24.90
CA LEU A 316 16.63 -24.40 24.40
C LEU A 316 17.67 -23.47 25.05
N ILE A 317 17.31 -22.21 25.28
CA ILE A 317 18.16 -21.22 25.95
C ILE A 317 18.16 -21.40 27.46
N ALA A 318 17.04 -21.79 28.07
CA ALA A 318 17.05 -22.19 29.48
C ALA A 318 18.05 -23.33 29.68
N GLY A 319 17.94 -24.43 28.92
CA GLY A 319 18.88 -25.55 29.00
C GLY A 319 20.35 -25.17 28.79
N ALA A 320 20.65 -24.36 27.76
CA ALA A 320 22.02 -23.95 27.44
C ALA A 320 22.66 -23.01 28.49
N TYR A 321 21.85 -22.29 29.27
CA TYR A 321 22.34 -21.29 30.23
C TYR A 321 22.00 -21.63 31.71
N THR A 322 21.25 -22.71 31.99
CA THR A 322 20.94 -23.18 33.37
C THR A 322 21.67 -24.46 33.77
N GLU A 323 21.97 -25.39 32.85
CA GLU A 323 22.63 -26.66 33.20
C GLU A 323 24.14 -26.65 32.92
N GLY A 324 24.90 -26.24 33.94
CA GLY A 324 26.27 -26.70 34.17
C GLY A 324 27.39 -26.18 33.25
N GLY A 325 28.08 -25.12 33.68
CA GLY A 325 29.49 -24.93 33.33
C GLY A 325 29.93 -23.51 32.99
N GLY A 326 30.20 -22.70 34.01
CA GLY A 326 31.03 -21.49 33.90
C GLY A 326 30.34 -20.28 33.29
N GLY A 327 30.39 -19.14 33.99
CA GLY A 327 30.19 -17.82 33.39
C GLY A 327 31.31 -17.51 32.40
N GLY A 328 31.38 -18.26 31.30
CA GLY A 328 32.15 -17.86 30.14
C GLY A 328 31.48 -16.64 29.55
N GLU A 329 32.17 -15.51 29.58
CA GLU A 329 31.79 -14.33 28.81
C GLU A 329 31.54 -14.79 27.37
N VAL A 330 30.31 -14.59 26.88
CA VAL A 330 30.02 -14.73 25.45
C VAL A 330 30.95 -13.75 24.73
N LYS A 331 31.97 -14.26 24.05
CA LYS A 331 32.93 -13.41 23.34
C LYS A 331 32.19 -12.78 22.16
N ALA A 332 32.45 -11.50 21.91
CA ALA A 332 31.83 -10.79 20.79
C ALA A 332 32.01 -11.51 19.43
N ALA A 333 33.15 -12.20 19.25
CA ALA A 333 33.44 -13.01 18.07
C ALA A 333 32.44 -14.16 17.83
N ASP A 334 31.86 -14.74 18.89
CA ASP A 334 30.88 -15.84 18.77
C ASP A 334 29.49 -15.33 18.35
N LEU A 335 29.28 -14.01 18.34
CA LEU A 335 28.04 -13.33 17.94
C LEU A 335 28.10 -12.74 16.53
N GLU A 336 29.26 -12.84 15.86
CA GLU A 336 29.52 -12.34 14.50
C GLU A 336 29.22 -13.39 13.42
N SER A 337 29.37 -14.69 13.69
CA SER A 337 29.05 -15.75 12.74
C SER A 337 27.54 -16.01 12.64
N GLU A 338 27.00 -16.14 11.42
CA GLU A 338 25.57 -16.42 11.19
C GLU A 338 25.18 -17.90 11.41
N ASP A 339 26.16 -18.75 11.73
CA ASP A 339 25.97 -20.18 11.96
C ASP A 339 25.55 -20.47 13.41
N SER A 340 24.24 -20.51 13.63
CA SER A 340 23.56 -21.34 14.65
C SER A 340 23.76 -21.02 16.15
N ALA A 341 24.08 -19.79 16.55
CA ALA A 341 23.98 -19.42 17.97
C ALA A 341 22.51 -19.21 18.42
N PRO A 342 22.03 -19.85 19.51
CA PRO A 342 20.64 -19.73 19.98
C PRO A 342 20.17 -18.29 20.21
N ILE A 343 21.07 -17.41 20.65
CA ILE A 343 20.77 -15.99 20.90
C ILE A 343 20.46 -15.21 19.62
N ILE A 344 21.12 -15.56 18.50
CA ILE A 344 20.88 -14.93 17.19
C ILE A 344 19.47 -15.30 16.72
N GLN A 345 19.12 -16.59 16.82
CA GLN A 345 17.79 -17.07 16.44
C GLN A 345 16.70 -16.43 17.30
N LEU A 346 16.90 -16.36 18.63
CA LEU A 346 15.94 -15.71 19.52
C LEU A 346 15.75 -14.23 19.18
N THR A 347 16.85 -13.48 18.99
CA THR A 347 16.80 -12.06 18.65
C THR A 347 16.04 -11.82 17.34
N ASN A 348 16.35 -12.60 16.31
CA ASN A 348 15.65 -12.53 15.02
C ASN A 348 14.17 -12.89 15.16
N ARG A 349 13.84 -13.96 15.90
CA ARG A 349 12.45 -14.38 16.14
C ARG A 349 11.64 -13.33 16.89
N ILE A 350 12.21 -12.66 17.88
CA ILE A 350 11.53 -11.55 18.60
C ILE A 350 11.16 -10.43 17.61
N ILE A 351 12.08 -10.05 16.72
CA ILE A 351 11.82 -9.01 15.72
C ILE A 351 10.76 -9.47 14.71
N GLU A 352 10.83 -10.72 14.25
CA GLU A 352 9.84 -11.31 13.32
C GLU A 352 8.44 -11.39 13.94
N ASP A 353 8.33 -11.88 15.18
CA ASP A 353 7.07 -11.98 15.93
C ASP A 353 6.49 -10.59 16.20
N ALA A 354 7.32 -9.61 16.55
CA ALA A 354 6.88 -8.22 16.71
C ALA A 354 6.32 -7.65 15.40
N TYR A 355 6.97 -7.91 14.27
CA TYR A 355 6.49 -7.50 12.94
C TYR A 355 5.14 -8.15 12.58
N VAL A 356 5.02 -9.47 12.76
CA VAL A 356 3.77 -10.22 12.50
C VAL A 356 2.65 -9.77 13.43
N SER A 357 2.96 -9.48 14.68
CA SER A 357 2.03 -8.94 15.68
C SER A 357 1.61 -7.49 15.40
N GLY A 358 2.21 -6.83 14.40
CA GLY A 358 1.92 -5.44 14.06
C GLY A 358 2.40 -4.42 15.10
N ALA A 359 3.47 -4.75 15.84
CA ALA A 359 4.07 -3.84 16.81
C ALA A 359 4.70 -2.62 16.13
N SER A 360 4.64 -1.45 16.79
CA SER A 360 5.37 -0.25 16.40
C SER A 360 6.75 -0.18 17.05
N ASP A 361 6.87 -0.67 18.29
CA ASP A 361 8.10 -0.61 19.07
C ASP A 361 8.29 -1.93 19.83
N ILE A 362 9.54 -2.39 19.90
CA ILE A 362 10.00 -3.53 20.71
C ILE A 362 10.79 -2.96 21.88
N HIS A 363 10.46 -3.37 23.10
CA HIS A 363 11.14 -2.98 24.32
C HIS A 363 11.81 -4.20 24.93
N ILE A 364 13.13 -4.12 25.16
CA ILE A 364 13.93 -5.14 25.83
C ILE A 364 14.49 -4.51 27.10
N GLU A 365 14.01 -4.96 28.24
CA GLU A 365 14.17 -4.27 29.52
C GLU A 365 14.77 -5.18 30.59
N PRO A 366 16.02 -4.91 31.02
CA PRO A 366 16.64 -5.67 32.09
C PRO A 366 16.03 -5.28 33.44
N MET A 367 15.41 -6.24 34.11
CA MET A 367 14.98 -6.11 35.50
C MET A 367 16.02 -6.75 36.43
N GLU A 368 15.77 -6.74 37.73
CA GLU A 368 16.68 -7.33 38.73
C GLU A 368 16.88 -8.84 38.51
N LYS A 369 15.77 -9.58 38.26
CA LYS A 369 15.77 -11.05 38.23
C LYS A 369 15.58 -11.65 36.83
N ASP A 370 15.07 -10.87 35.88
CA ASP A 370 14.73 -11.33 34.54
C ASP A 370 14.96 -10.23 33.48
N LEU A 371 14.79 -10.63 32.22
CA LEU A 371 14.75 -9.75 31.07
C LEU A 371 13.31 -9.74 30.52
N VAL A 372 12.67 -8.58 30.53
CA VAL A 372 11.28 -8.44 30.07
C VAL A 372 11.28 -7.93 28.63
N VAL A 373 10.53 -8.62 27.76
CA VAL A 373 10.29 -8.17 26.38
C VAL A 373 8.84 -7.72 26.26
N ARG A 374 8.65 -6.47 25.83
CA ARG A 374 7.32 -5.87 25.63
C ARG A 374 7.17 -5.37 24.21
N TYR A 375 5.99 -5.49 23.65
CA TYR A 375 5.66 -4.88 22.37
C TYR A 375 4.68 -3.74 22.56
N ARG A 376 4.87 -2.68 21.78
CA ARG A 376 3.85 -1.65 21.61
C ARG A 376 3.00 -1.99 20.40
N VAL A 377 1.77 -2.45 20.60
CA VAL A 377 0.80 -2.73 19.53
C VAL A 377 -0.34 -1.74 19.66
N ASP A 378 -0.65 -1.02 18.58
CA ASP A 378 -1.70 -0.01 18.55
C ASP A 378 -1.64 1.02 19.71
N GLY A 379 -0.42 1.39 20.12
CA GLY A 379 -0.14 2.36 21.18
C GLY A 379 -0.06 1.78 22.59
N MET A 380 -0.54 0.56 22.81
CA MET A 380 -0.46 -0.13 24.10
C MET A 380 0.82 -0.94 24.23
N CYS A 381 1.57 -0.71 25.31
CA CYS A 381 2.74 -1.52 25.63
C CYS A 381 2.30 -2.71 26.51
N ALA A 382 2.48 -3.92 26.01
CA ALA A 382 2.13 -5.15 26.71
C ALA A 382 3.34 -6.08 26.83
N GLU A 383 3.45 -6.74 27.98
CA GLU A 383 4.45 -7.79 28.18
C GLU A 383 4.15 -8.98 27.28
N LYS A 384 5.15 -9.39 26.50
CA LYS A 384 5.06 -10.54 25.60
C LYS A 384 5.71 -11.77 26.21
N MET A 385 6.89 -11.62 26.81
CA MET A 385 7.64 -12.72 27.41
C MET A 385 8.64 -12.23 28.45
N ARG A 386 9.05 -13.16 29.32
CA ARG A 386 10.16 -13.02 30.27
C ARG A 386 11.24 -14.05 29.95
N LEU A 387 12.49 -13.60 29.97
CA LEU A 387 13.67 -14.40 29.69
C LEU A 387 14.62 -14.40 30.90
N PRO A 388 15.44 -15.45 31.09
CA PRO A 388 16.44 -15.48 32.15
C PRO A 388 17.41 -14.30 32.07
N LYS A 389 17.83 -13.78 33.22
CA LYS A 389 18.69 -12.59 33.31
C LYS A 389 20.01 -12.73 32.53
N GLN A 390 20.55 -13.94 32.47
CA GLN A 390 21.80 -14.31 31.80
C GLN A 390 21.78 -13.96 30.31
N VAL A 391 20.60 -13.99 29.68
CA VAL A 391 20.39 -13.68 28.25
C VAL A 391 20.54 -12.19 27.95
N SER A 392 20.34 -11.33 28.95
CA SER A 392 20.29 -9.87 28.79
C SER A 392 21.53 -9.30 28.10
N PHE A 393 22.73 -9.70 28.53
CA PHE A 393 23.98 -9.20 27.96
C PHE A 393 24.12 -9.63 26.50
N ALA A 394 23.94 -10.92 26.23
CA ALA A 394 24.16 -11.49 24.90
C ALA A 394 23.17 -10.92 23.87
N MET A 395 21.91 -10.69 24.29
CA MET A 395 20.90 -10.07 23.45
C MET A 395 21.24 -8.60 23.11
N VAL A 396 21.64 -7.80 24.11
CA VAL A 396 22.05 -6.40 23.88
C VAL A 396 23.28 -6.34 22.97
N ALA A 397 24.28 -7.19 23.22
CA ALA A 397 25.49 -7.25 22.39
C ALA A 397 25.16 -7.61 20.94
N ARG A 398 24.30 -8.61 20.71
CA ARG A 398 23.85 -8.99 19.36
C ARG A 398 23.15 -7.82 18.67
N LEU A 399 22.27 -7.10 19.37
CA LEU A 399 21.57 -5.95 18.80
C LEU A 399 22.53 -4.81 18.46
N LYS A 400 23.53 -4.53 19.31
CA LYS A 400 24.59 -3.55 19.03
C LYS A 400 25.40 -3.92 17.80
N ILE A 401 25.77 -5.20 17.63
CA ILE A 401 26.44 -5.70 16.42
C ILE A 401 25.59 -5.43 15.17
N MET A 402 24.30 -5.76 15.21
CA MET A 402 23.38 -5.59 14.08
C MET A 402 23.24 -4.13 13.61
N CYS A 403 23.53 -3.14 14.47
CA CYS A 403 23.50 -1.71 14.15
C CYS A 403 24.85 -0.99 14.24
N ASN A 404 25.96 -1.75 14.28
CA ASN A 404 27.33 -1.23 14.32
C ASN A 404 27.59 -0.25 15.49
N LEU A 405 27.09 -0.58 16.67
CA LEU A 405 27.30 0.16 17.92
C LEU A 405 28.43 -0.43 18.76
N ASP A 406 29.03 0.38 19.63
CA ASP A 406 30.12 -0.04 20.51
C ASP A 406 29.58 -0.93 21.65
N ILE A 407 29.98 -2.20 21.62
CA ILE A 407 29.59 -3.23 22.61
C ILE A 407 30.30 -3.01 23.96
N SER A 408 31.49 -2.39 23.93
CA SER A 408 32.30 -2.11 25.11
C SER A 408 31.76 -0.93 25.90
N GLU A 409 31.20 0.08 25.23
CA GLU A 409 30.56 1.21 25.89
C GLU A 409 29.12 0.87 26.30
N ARG A 410 28.84 1.00 27.60
CA ARG A 410 27.53 0.64 28.21
C ARG A 410 27.01 1.68 29.18
N ARG A 411 27.78 2.75 29.39
CA ARG A 411 27.53 3.79 30.39
C ARG A 411 26.90 5.02 29.75
N LEU A 412 26.86 5.08 28.42
CA LEU A 412 26.31 6.17 27.63
C LEU A 412 25.20 5.66 26.71
N PRO A 413 24.14 6.45 26.45
CA PRO A 413 23.17 6.15 25.42
C PRO A 413 23.81 6.04 24.04
N GLN A 414 23.28 5.15 23.20
CA GLN A 414 23.72 4.97 21.81
C GLN A 414 22.51 4.79 20.88
N ASP A 415 22.61 5.30 19.66
CA ASP A 415 21.56 5.24 18.64
C ASP A 415 22.09 4.59 17.36
N GLY A 416 21.35 3.62 16.83
CA GLY A 416 21.75 2.84 15.66
C GLY A 416 20.58 2.52 14.72
N ARG A 417 20.90 1.94 13.57
CA ARG A 417 19.92 1.46 12.58
C ARG A 417 20.23 0.02 12.19
N ILE A 418 19.22 -0.82 12.19
CA ILE A 418 19.29 -2.20 11.67
C ILE A 418 18.50 -2.25 10.37
N VAL A 419 19.14 -2.67 9.28
CA VAL A 419 18.42 -3.06 8.06
C VAL A 419 18.07 -4.54 8.19
N PHE A 420 16.87 -4.84 8.72
CA PHE A 420 16.56 -6.19 9.22
C PHE A 420 16.51 -7.25 8.12
N LYS A 421 16.23 -6.85 6.88
CA LYS A 421 16.29 -7.72 5.69
C LYS A 421 17.59 -8.52 5.57
N LYS A 422 18.70 -7.99 6.11
CA LYS A 422 20.02 -8.66 6.11
C LYS A 422 20.10 -9.82 7.11
N PHE A 423 19.26 -9.83 8.14
CA PHE A 423 19.38 -10.72 9.29
C PHE A 423 18.26 -11.77 9.36
N THR A 424 17.24 -11.68 8.50
CA THR A 424 16.16 -12.67 8.42
C THR A 424 16.15 -13.37 7.07
N LYS A 425 15.81 -14.67 7.10
CA LYS A 425 15.55 -15.47 5.89
C LYS A 425 14.11 -15.29 5.40
N LYS A 426 13.24 -14.68 6.21
CA LYS A 426 11.88 -14.30 5.83
C LYS A 426 11.96 -12.99 5.06
N ASN A 427 11.15 -12.82 4.01
CA ASN A 427 11.17 -11.62 3.16
C ASN A 427 10.53 -10.40 3.87
N ILE A 428 11.08 -10.02 5.03
CA ILE A 428 10.64 -8.91 5.86
C ILE A 428 11.59 -7.74 5.62
N ASP A 429 11.16 -6.77 4.81
CA ASP A 429 11.94 -5.57 4.47
C ASP A 429 11.59 -4.40 5.39
N ILE A 430 12.07 -4.49 6.62
CA ILE A 430 11.92 -3.44 7.64
C ILE A 430 13.28 -2.88 8.04
N ASP A 431 13.29 -1.61 8.40
CA ASP A 431 14.39 -1.00 9.14
C ASP A 431 13.98 -0.83 10.60
N LEU A 432 14.91 -1.08 11.52
CA LEU A 432 14.73 -0.80 12.93
C LEU A 432 15.60 0.39 13.32
N ARG A 433 15.03 1.31 14.07
CA ARG A 433 15.80 2.34 14.78
C ARG A 433 16.02 1.88 16.20
N VAL A 434 17.26 1.75 16.60
CA VAL A 434 17.66 1.19 17.88
C VAL A 434 18.16 2.30 18.76
N ALA A 435 17.62 2.42 19.96
CA ALA A 435 18.18 3.23 21.02
C ALA A 435 18.55 2.31 22.19
N THR A 436 19.79 2.41 22.66
CA THR A 436 20.26 1.70 23.85
C THR A 436 20.60 2.71 24.94
N GLY A 437 20.35 2.37 26.20
CA GLY A 437 20.75 3.24 27.31
C GLY A 437 20.92 2.50 28.64
N PRO A 438 21.85 2.96 29.50
CA PRO A 438 22.11 2.35 30.81
C PRO A 438 20.89 2.49 31.73
N MET A 439 20.50 1.38 32.35
CA MET A 439 19.52 1.32 33.44
C MET A 439 20.17 0.64 34.66
N ASN A 440 19.49 0.63 35.81
CA ASN A 440 20.01 0.08 37.07
C ASN A 440 20.50 -1.37 36.97
N HIS A 441 19.89 -2.19 36.12
CA HIS A 441 20.21 -3.62 36.01
C HIS A 441 20.81 -4.01 34.66
N GLY A 442 21.29 -3.06 33.87
CA GLY A 442 21.87 -3.31 32.54
C GLY A 442 21.34 -2.33 31.50
N GLU A 443 21.64 -2.57 30.23
CA GLU A 443 21.20 -1.69 29.15
C GLU A 443 19.80 -2.05 28.67
N LYS A 444 18.92 -1.04 28.61
CA LYS A 444 17.63 -1.16 27.95
C LYS A 444 17.79 -0.89 26.46
N VAL A 445 17.11 -1.67 25.64
CA VAL A 445 17.04 -1.47 24.20
C VAL A 445 15.60 -1.20 23.78
N VAL A 446 15.41 -0.18 22.95
CA VAL A 446 14.14 0.10 22.29
C VAL A 446 14.38 0.08 20.79
N MET A 447 13.57 -0.69 20.06
CA MET A 447 13.63 -0.76 18.60
C MET A 447 12.31 -0.30 18.02
N ARG A 448 12.32 0.78 17.23
CA ARG A 448 11.15 1.20 16.45
C ARG A 448 11.16 0.53 15.09
N ILE A 449 10.05 -0.11 14.74
CA ILE A 449 9.87 -0.80 13.45
C ILE A 449 9.42 0.19 12.39
N LEU A 450 10.23 0.37 11.35
CA LEU A 450 9.92 1.14 10.15
C LEU A 450 9.74 0.18 8.96
N ASP A 451 8.50 0.00 8.56
CA ASP A 451 8.11 -0.88 7.47
C ASP A 451 8.13 -0.11 6.15
N LYS A 452 9.07 -0.45 5.25
CA LYS A 452 9.23 0.22 3.95
C LYS A 452 8.12 -0.12 2.96
N ALA A 453 7.45 -1.25 3.15
CA ALA A 453 6.43 -1.76 2.22
C ALA A 453 5.03 -1.24 2.55
N LYS A 454 4.80 -0.72 3.76
CA LYS A 454 3.51 -0.12 4.12
C LYS A 454 3.30 1.19 3.37
N SER A 455 2.41 1.14 2.38
CA SER A 455 1.84 2.34 1.78
C SER A 455 1.07 3.14 2.83
N THR A 456 1.13 4.47 2.74
CA THR A 456 0.28 5.33 3.55
C THR A 456 -1.19 4.98 3.29
N LEU A 457 -2.01 5.05 4.34
CA LEU A 457 -3.45 4.89 4.19
C LEU A 457 -3.98 6.09 3.41
N PRO A 458 -4.93 5.91 2.48
CA PRO A 458 -5.61 7.03 1.84
C PRO A 458 -6.23 7.94 2.90
N LEU A 459 -6.17 9.25 2.67
CA LEU A 459 -6.66 10.29 3.60
C LEU A 459 -8.07 10.01 4.15
N PRO A 460 -9.06 9.52 3.37
CA PRO A 460 -10.40 9.18 3.88
C PRO A 460 -10.42 8.05 4.92
N GLN A 461 -9.41 7.17 4.94
CA GLN A 461 -9.34 6.04 5.86
C GLN A 461 -8.77 6.39 7.23
N LEU A 462 -8.23 7.61 7.38
CA LEU A 462 -7.61 8.08 8.64
C LEU A 462 -8.63 8.47 9.72
N GLY A 463 -9.91 8.57 9.37
CA GLY A 463 -10.99 8.78 10.35
C GLY A 463 -11.48 10.23 10.44
N PHE A 464 -11.18 11.09 9.47
CA PHE A 464 -11.86 12.38 9.34
C PHE A 464 -13.39 12.18 9.28
N SER A 465 -14.14 13.11 9.88
CA SER A 465 -15.56 13.25 9.55
C SER A 465 -15.69 13.76 8.11
N GLU A 466 -16.81 13.51 7.45
CA GLU A 466 -17.01 13.97 6.06
C GLU A 466 -16.81 15.48 5.93
N GLU A 467 -17.33 16.24 6.90
CA GLU A 467 -17.16 17.70 6.98
C GLU A 467 -15.69 18.11 7.16
N ASN A 468 -14.97 17.52 8.13
CA ASN A 468 -13.56 17.87 8.33
C ASN A 468 -12.70 17.44 7.15
N LEU A 469 -13.03 16.33 6.49
CA LEU A 469 -12.31 15.86 5.30
C LEU A 469 -12.47 16.85 4.13
N ALA A 470 -13.69 17.36 3.90
CA ALA A 470 -13.95 18.35 2.88
C ALA A 470 -13.16 19.64 3.15
N LYS A 471 -13.28 20.21 4.36
CA LYS A 471 -12.55 21.41 4.77
C LYS A 471 -11.03 21.23 4.67
N TYR A 472 -10.51 20.09 5.12
CA TYR A 472 -9.08 19.81 5.07
C TYR A 472 -8.56 19.68 3.63
N ARG A 473 -9.35 19.09 2.72
CA ARG A 473 -9.02 19.05 1.28
C ARG A 473 -8.94 20.42 0.63
N GLU A 474 -9.81 21.34 1.04
CA GLU A 474 -9.74 22.73 0.59
C GLU A 474 -8.48 23.43 1.11
N CYS A 475 -8.08 23.14 2.35
CA CYS A 475 -6.87 23.70 2.96
C CYS A 475 -5.59 23.22 2.25
N VAL A 476 -5.45 21.91 2.03
CA VAL A 476 -4.21 21.34 1.42
C VAL A 476 -4.06 21.65 -0.07
N ARG A 477 -5.09 22.21 -0.71
CA ARG A 477 -5.06 22.69 -2.11
C ARG A 477 -4.88 24.21 -2.21
N GLN A 478 -4.71 24.90 -1.08
CA GLN A 478 -4.38 26.33 -1.13
C GLN A 478 -3.02 26.53 -1.82
N PRO A 479 -2.88 27.59 -2.63
CA PRO A 479 -1.62 27.87 -3.33
C PRO A 479 -0.48 28.21 -2.37
N TYR A 480 -0.81 28.82 -1.23
CA TYR A 480 0.16 29.20 -0.22
C TYR A 480 -0.46 29.25 1.17
N GLY A 481 0.39 29.42 2.18
CA GLY A 481 0.00 29.54 3.58
C GLY A 481 0.51 28.37 4.42
N MET A 482 0.12 28.33 5.69
CA MET A 482 0.70 27.43 6.69
C MET A 482 -0.35 26.47 7.26
N ILE A 483 -0.10 25.17 7.13
CA ILE A 483 -0.89 24.09 7.71
C ILE A 483 -0.09 23.46 8.84
N LEU A 484 -0.65 23.48 10.05
CA LEU A 484 0.00 22.91 11.22
C LEU A 484 -0.76 21.69 11.72
N HIS A 485 -0.06 20.59 11.93
CA HIS A 485 -0.58 19.41 12.62
C HIS A 485 -0.07 19.39 14.05
N CYS A 486 -0.95 19.24 15.04
CA CYS A 486 -0.53 19.19 16.43
C CYS A 486 -1.06 17.96 17.19
N GLY A 487 -0.35 17.60 18.26
CA GLY A 487 -0.66 16.43 19.09
C GLY A 487 0.59 15.75 19.66
N PRO A 488 0.41 14.84 20.63
CA PRO A 488 1.53 14.13 21.26
C PRO A 488 2.23 13.18 20.28
N THR A 489 3.36 12.59 20.68
CA THR A 489 4.01 11.52 19.92
C THR A 489 3.06 10.35 19.72
N GLY A 490 3.05 9.75 18.52
CA GLY A 490 2.17 8.61 18.20
C GLY A 490 0.71 8.96 17.90
N SER A 491 0.37 10.26 17.79
CA SER A 491 -0.96 10.73 17.38
C SER A 491 -1.29 10.55 15.89
N GLY A 492 -0.31 10.15 15.07
CA GLY A 492 -0.50 9.93 13.64
C GLY A 492 -0.35 11.16 12.74
N LYS A 493 0.20 12.28 13.25
CA LYS A 493 0.45 13.52 12.47
C LYS A 493 1.17 13.26 11.15
N SER A 494 2.35 12.64 11.19
CA SER A 494 3.16 12.37 9.99
C SER A 494 2.41 11.51 8.98
N MET A 495 1.64 10.53 9.45
CA MET A 495 0.81 9.68 8.58
C MET A 495 -0.28 10.50 7.86
N THR A 496 -0.93 11.43 8.56
CA THR A 496 -1.94 12.30 7.97
C THR A 496 -1.33 13.30 6.99
N LEU A 497 -0.19 13.89 7.33
CA LEU A 497 0.54 14.78 6.42
C LEU A 497 0.97 14.05 5.15
N TYR A 498 1.54 12.86 5.29
CA TYR A 498 1.95 12.05 4.15
C TYR A 498 0.77 11.64 3.27
N ALA A 499 -0.36 11.27 3.86
CA ALA A 499 -1.58 10.96 3.11
C ALA A 499 -2.14 12.17 2.37
N ALA A 500 -2.05 13.37 2.97
CA ALA A 500 -2.46 14.62 2.35
C ALA A 500 -1.57 14.99 1.17
N LEU A 501 -0.24 14.95 1.36
CA LEU A 501 0.73 15.21 0.30
C LEU A 501 0.60 14.22 -0.85
N ALA A 502 0.39 12.93 -0.53
CA ALA A 502 0.16 11.92 -1.55
C ALA A 502 -1.13 12.16 -2.37
N GLU A 503 -2.16 12.79 -1.80
CA GLU A 503 -3.41 13.11 -2.51
C GLU A 503 -3.23 14.26 -3.52
N ILE A 504 -2.30 15.18 -3.27
CA ILE A 504 -2.00 16.35 -4.13
C ILE A 504 -0.73 16.19 -4.94
N ASN A 505 -0.04 15.05 -4.80
CA ASN A 505 1.18 14.72 -5.52
C ASN A 505 0.90 14.51 -7.00
N THR A 506 1.19 15.55 -7.78
CA THR A 506 1.00 15.61 -9.23
C THR A 506 2.30 16.11 -9.87
N PRO A 507 2.63 15.71 -11.11
CA PRO A 507 3.91 16.06 -11.73
C PRO A 507 4.16 17.57 -11.91
N ASP A 508 3.11 18.38 -11.83
CA ASP A 508 3.11 19.84 -11.92
C ASP A 508 3.32 20.55 -10.57
N VAL A 509 3.47 19.81 -9.46
CA VAL A 509 3.67 20.37 -8.12
C VAL A 509 5.01 19.89 -7.53
N ASN A 510 5.93 20.80 -7.27
CA ASN A 510 7.23 20.54 -6.66
C ASN A 510 7.11 20.47 -5.12
N ILE A 511 7.10 19.26 -4.57
CA ILE A 511 6.98 19.01 -3.14
C ILE A 511 8.35 18.66 -2.54
N GLN A 512 8.78 19.41 -1.52
CA GLN A 512 10.05 19.22 -0.82
C GLN A 512 9.83 19.01 0.68
N THR A 513 10.48 18.02 1.28
CA THR A 513 10.29 17.68 2.71
C THR A 513 11.61 17.67 3.47
N ALA A 514 11.68 18.32 4.62
CA ALA A 514 12.82 18.26 5.55
C ALA A 514 12.39 17.49 6.79
N GLU A 515 13.03 16.35 7.08
CA GLU A 515 12.52 15.39 8.08
C GLU A 515 13.64 14.81 8.95
N ASP A 516 13.36 14.57 10.24
CA ASP A 516 14.31 14.00 11.22
C ASP A 516 13.65 12.86 12.02
N PRO A 517 13.44 11.67 11.41
CA PRO A 517 13.82 11.26 10.06
C PRO A 517 12.70 11.28 9.02
N ILE A 518 13.06 10.87 7.81
CA ILE A 518 12.09 10.31 6.85
C ILE A 518 11.51 8.99 7.40
N GLU A 519 10.19 8.95 7.60
CA GLU A 519 9.48 7.77 8.13
C GLU A 519 9.15 6.76 7.01
N TYR A 520 8.73 7.25 5.84
CA TYR A 520 8.42 6.47 4.64
C TYR A 520 8.87 7.22 3.39
N THR A 521 9.29 6.49 2.36
CA THR A 521 9.60 7.07 1.06
C THR A 521 8.33 7.20 0.22
N LEU A 522 7.99 8.42 -0.18
CA LEU A 522 6.84 8.73 -1.01
C LEU A 522 7.30 9.01 -2.45
N PRO A 523 6.89 8.18 -3.43
CA PRO A 523 7.22 8.44 -4.84
C PRO A 523 6.71 9.82 -5.28
N GLY A 524 7.54 10.59 -5.99
CA GLY A 524 7.21 11.93 -6.48
C GLY A 524 7.53 13.08 -5.51
N LEU A 525 7.93 12.79 -4.27
CA LEU A 525 8.34 13.82 -3.31
C LEU A 525 9.88 13.87 -3.19
N ASN A 526 10.43 15.07 -3.05
CA ASN A 526 11.85 15.28 -2.78
C ASN A 526 12.08 15.34 -1.26
N GLN A 527 12.50 14.21 -0.67
CA GLN A 527 12.64 14.09 0.79
C GLN A 527 14.10 14.20 1.26
N MET A 528 14.38 15.16 2.15
CA MET A 528 15.68 15.38 2.77
C MET A 528 15.66 14.95 4.23
N GLN A 529 16.56 14.04 4.59
CA GLN A 529 16.78 13.67 5.98
C GLN A 529 17.77 14.63 6.63
N MET A 530 17.42 15.15 7.80
CA MET A 530 18.32 15.99 8.59
C MET A 530 19.56 15.21 9.04
N ASN A 531 20.69 15.89 9.10
CA ASN A 531 21.95 15.33 9.55
C ASN A 531 22.70 16.34 10.42
N LYS A 532 22.46 16.25 11.73
CA LYS A 532 23.06 17.14 12.74
C LYS A 532 24.58 17.05 12.78
N GLN A 533 25.17 15.91 12.44
CA GLN A 533 26.64 15.72 12.48
C GLN A 533 27.38 16.61 11.47
N ILE A 534 26.73 16.94 10.35
CA ILE A 534 27.29 17.83 9.32
C ILE A 534 26.67 19.24 9.35
N GLY A 535 25.87 19.55 10.38
CA GLY A 535 25.16 20.83 10.50
C GLY A 535 24.01 21.01 9.50
N LEU A 536 23.42 19.92 9.00
CA LEU A 536 22.20 19.94 8.19
C LEU A 536 20.98 19.82 9.12
N ASP A 537 20.50 20.96 9.61
CA ASP A 537 19.29 21.10 10.44
C ASP A 537 18.09 21.64 9.63
N PHE A 538 16.93 21.73 10.29
CA PHE A 538 15.70 22.21 9.64
C PHE A 538 15.87 23.61 9.06
N GLN A 539 16.43 24.55 9.82
CA GLN A 539 16.59 25.93 9.37
C GLN A 539 17.42 26.03 8.09
N ARG A 540 18.54 25.28 8.03
CA ARG A 540 19.40 25.23 6.85
C ARG A 540 18.69 24.58 5.65
N ALA A 541 17.89 23.54 5.90
CA ALA A 541 17.07 22.89 4.88
C ALA A 541 15.98 23.83 4.33
N LEU A 542 15.22 24.52 5.18
CA LEU A 542 14.19 25.48 4.75
C LEU A 542 14.79 26.61 3.89
N ARG A 543 15.92 27.20 4.33
CA ARG A 543 16.62 28.22 3.54
C ARG A 543 17.11 27.67 2.20
N CYS A 544 17.43 26.39 2.12
CA CYS A 544 17.80 25.74 0.87
C CYS A 544 16.58 25.61 -0.05
N TYR A 545 15.45 25.15 0.49
CA TYR A 545 14.20 24.97 -0.24
C TYR A 545 13.67 26.24 -0.87
N LEU A 546 13.75 27.38 -0.19
CA LEU A 546 13.36 28.67 -0.79
C LEU A 546 14.16 29.06 -2.06
N ARG A 547 15.26 28.36 -2.38
CA ARG A 547 16.04 28.53 -3.63
C ARG A 547 15.90 27.35 -4.60
N MET A 548 15.06 26.38 -4.28
CA MET A 548 14.84 25.17 -5.07
C MET A 548 13.45 25.17 -5.75
N ASP A 549 12.84 26.35 -5.89
CA ASP A 549 11.55 26.57 -6.56
C ASP A 549 10.41 25.63 -6.10
N PRO A 550 10.16 25.47 -4.78
CA PRO A 550 9.12 24.57 -4.28
C PRO A 550 7.74 25.20 -4.41
N ASP A 551 6.72 24.39 -4.61
CA ASP A 551 5.32 24.80 -4.41
C ASP A 551 4.88 24.50 -2.96
N ILE A 552 5.31 23.33 -2.46
CA ILE A 552 4.93 22.82 -1.14
C ILE A 552 6.18 22.43 -0.36
N ILE A 553 6.28 22.92 0.87
CA ILE A 553 7.38 22.63 1.78
C ILE A 553 6.83 21.91 3.02
N LEU A 554 7.23 20.67 3.25
CA LEU A 554 7.02 20.00 4.53
C LEU A 554 8.24 20.15 5.43
N VAL A 555 8.00 20.60 6.65
CA VAL A 555 9.00 20.64 7.71
C VAL A 555 8.55 19.68 8.79
N GLY A 556 9.37 18.68 9.12
CA GLY A 556 8.97 17.59 10.02
C GLY A 556 8.36 18.09 11.32
N GLU A 557 8.95 19.13 11.91
CA GLU A 557 8.44 19.82 13.10
C GLU A 557 9.04 21.22 13.25
N ILE A 558 8.29 22.11 13.92
CA ILE A 558 8.77 23.42 14.34
C ILE A 558 9.04 23.38 15.85
N ARG A 559 10.32 23.47 16.24
CA ARG A 559 10.75 23.41 17.66
C ARG A 559 11.26 24.75 18.20
N ASP A 560 11.75 25.60 17.33
CA ASP A 560 12.46 26.83 17.67
C ASP A 560 11.96 28.03 16.88
N LYS A 561 12.28 29.22 17.40
CA LYS A 561 11.91 30.51 16.83
C LYS A 561 12.37 30.67 15.38
N GLU A 562 13.61 30.30 15.10
CA GLU A 562 14.24 30.52 13.79
C GLU A 562 13.56 29.68 12.71
N THR A 563 13.28 28.39 12.99
CA THR A 563 12.51 27.53 12.09
C THR A 563 11.09 28.07 11.91
N ALA A 564 10.44 28.52 12.98
CA ALA A 564 9.10 29.11 12.94
C ALA A 564 9.04 30.41 12.11
N GLN A 565 10.06 31.26 12.20
CA GLN A 565 10.17 32.50 11.43
C GLN A 565 10.27 32.22 9.94
N ILE A 566 11.20 31.35 9.53
CA ILE A 566 11.41 30.99 8.12
C ILE A 566 10.15 30.29 7.56
N ALA A 567 9.49 29.46 8.39
CA ALA A 567 8.23 28.82 8.06
C ALA A 567 7.11 29.83 7.74
N CYS A 568 6.92 30.83 8.61
CA CYS A 568 5.94 31.90 8.38
C CYS A 568 6.29 32.74 7.13
N GLU A 569 7.56 33.10 6.96
CA GLU A 569 8.03 33.86 5.79
C GLU A 569 7.78 33.09 4.49
N ALA A 570 8.10 31.78 4.46
CA ALA A 570 7.82 30.91 3.32
C ALA A 570 6.33 30.89 2.96
N ALA A 571 5.47 30.72 3.98
CA ALA A 571 4.02 30.71 3.83
C ALA A 571 3.48 32.05 3.27
N LEU A 572 4.02 33.18 3.72
CA LEU A 572 3.62 34.53 3.26
C LEU A 572 4.19 34.88 1.87
N THR A 573 5.23 34.18 1.42
CA THR A 573 5.91 34.42 0.13
C THR A 573 5.43 33.50 -0.99
N GLY A 574 4.27 32.88 -0.83
CA GLY A 574 3.62 32.12 -1.91
C GLY A 574 3.85 30.61 -1.88
N HIS A 575 4.36 30.05 -0.78
CA HIS A 575 4.56 28.61 -0.63
C HIS A 575 3.50 28.01 0.30
N LEU A 576 3.07 26.78 0.03
CA LEU A 576 2.28 26.02 1.00
C LEU A 576 3.21 25.31 1.98
N LEU A 577 3.31 25.82 3.19
CA LEU A 577 4.11 25.24 4.25
C LEU A 577 3.27 24.29 5.11
N VAL A 578 3.79 23.09 5.35
CA VAL A 578 3.15 22.06 6.17
C VAL A 578 4.10 21.63 7.27
N SER A 579 3.69 21.67 8.54
CA SER A 579 4.56 21.23 9.63
C SER A 579 3.80 20.64 10.82
N THR A 580 4.55 20.19 11.84
CA THR A 580 4.00 19.66 13.08
C THR A 580 4.49 20.39 14.32
N LEU A 581 3.64 20.41 15.35
CA LEU A 581 3.96 20.89 16.70
C LEU A 581 3.43 19.91 17.76
N HIS A 582 3.95 20.04 18.99
CA HIS A 582 3.53 19.24 20.13
C HIS A 582 2.68 20.05 21.11
N THR A 583 1.47 20.43 20.70
CA THR A 583 0.45 21.00 21.59
C THR A 583 -0.72 20.03 21.81
N ASN A 584 -1.56 20.34 22.80
CA ASN A 584 -2.66 19.46 23.20
C ASN A 584 -3.92 19.60 22.33
N ASP A 585 -4.14 20.79 21.78
CA ASP A 585 -5.27 21.17 20.96
C ASP A 585 -4.85 22.22 19.91
N ALA A 586 -5.76 22.55 19.00
CA ALA A 586 -5.49 23.44 17.87
C ALA A 586 -5.33 24.91 18.29
N PRO A 587 -6.19 25.49 19.15
CA PRO A 587 -6.01 26.87 19.61
C PRO A 587 -4.70 27.10 20.38
N SER A 588 -4.27 26.15 21.21
CA SER A 588 -2.99 26.25 21.94
C SER A 588 -1.78 26.29 20.99
N THR A 589 -1.90 25.80 19.76
CA THR A 589 -0.84 25.89 18.75
C THR A 589 -0.53 27.34 18.39
N VAL A 590 -1.55 28.21 18.32
CA VAL A 590 -1.36 29.64 18.07
C VAL A 590 -0.58 30.29 19.21
N SER A 591 -1.01 30.05 20.45
CA SER A 591 -0.29 30.55 21.63
C SER A 591 1.16 30.08 21.66
N ARG A 592 1.40 28.80 21.31
CA ARG A 592 2.75 28.24 21.25
C ARG A 592 3.63 28.91 20.20
N MET A 593 3.08 29.29 19.04
CA MET A 593 3.79 30.07 18.04
C MET A 593 4.14 31.47 18.55
N GLY A 594 3.23 32.12 19.28
CA GLY A 594 3.48 33.39 19.96
C GLY A 594 4.58 33.31 21.03
N GLU A 595 4.57 32.26 21.86
CA GLU A 595 5.63 31.98 22.86
C GLU A 595 7.02 31.79 22.24
N MET A 596 7.08 31.25 21.02
CA MET A 596 8.33 31.15 20.26
C MET A 596 8.79 32.51 19.70
N GLY A 597 8.00 33.57 19.86
CA GLY A 597 8.33 34.92 19.44
C GLY A 597 7.96 35.22 17.99
N ILE A 598 6.91 34.59 17.47
CA ILE A 598 6.28 34.96 16.20
C ILE A 598 5.16 35.95 16.47
N GLU A 599 5.19 37.09 15.80
CA GLU A 599 4.18 38.14 15.95
C GLU A 599 2.77 37.63 15.57
N PRO A 600 1.72 37.94 16.35
CA PRO A 600 0.35 37.48 16.10
C PRO A 600 -0.16 37.75 14.69
N PHE A 601 0.18 38.93 14.14
CA PHE A 601 -0.16 39.30 12.77
C PHE A 601 0.44 38.34 11.73
N ASN A 602 1.69 37.91 11.90
CA ASN A 602 2.31 36.96 10.98
C ASN A 602 1.70 35.58 11.10
N ILE A 603 1.32 35.16 12.32
CA ILE A 603 0.63 33.88 12.53
C ILE A 603 -0.74 33.91 11.82
N SER A 604 -1.55 34.95 12.09
CA SER A 604 -2.90 35.04 11.56
C SER A 604 -2.93 35.20 10.03
N ALA A 605 -1.97 35.92 9.45
CA ALA A 605 -1.86 36.09 8.01
C ALA A 605 -1.32 34.84 7.28
N ALA A 606 -0.39 34.10 7.90
CA ALA A 606 0.19 32.91 7.29
C ALA A 606 -0.69 31.66 7.43
N LEU A 607 -1.46 31.54 8.52
CA LEU A 607 -2.16 30.31 8.88
C LEU A 607 -3.35 30.00 7.94
N VAL A 608 -3.38 28.78 7.41
CA VAL A 608 -4.53 28.22 6.68
C VAL A 608 -5.41 27.40 7.63
N CYS A 609 -4.80 26.45 8.34
CA CYS A 609 -5.49 25.68 9.36
C CYS A 609 -4.53 25.04 10.37
N VAL A 610 -5.05 24.75 11.56
CA VAL A 610 -4.42 23.86 12.54
C VAL A 610 -5.28 22.61 12.70
N CYS A 611 -4.69 21.43 12.54
CA CYS A 611 -5.33 20.14 12.77
C CYS A 611 -4.72 19.47 14.01
N ALA A 612 -5.44 19.49 15.13
CA ALA A 612 -5.06 18.70 16.30
C ALA A 612 -5.55 17.26 16.16
N GLN A 613 -4.69 16.29 16.49
CA GLN A 613 -4.96 14.88 16.27
C GLN A 613 -4.57 14.01 17.47
N ARG A 614 -5.39 12.99 17.73
CA ARG A 614 -5.04 11.80 18.55
C ARG A 614 -5.55 10.54 17.87
N LEU A 615 -5.07 9.39 18.31
CA LEU A 615 -5.56 8.08 17.87
C LEU A 615 -6.34 7.41 18.99
N LEU A 616 -7.51 6.89 18.65
CA LEU A 616 -8.30 5.99 19.49
C LEU A 616 -8.16 4.56 18.95
N ARG A 617 -8.32 3.57 19.82
CA ARG A 617 -8.41 2.17 19.44
C ARG A 617 -9.75 1.91 18.76
N ARG A 618 -9.73 1.10 17.70
CA ARG A 618 -10.96 0.65 17.05
C ARG A 618 -11.55 -0.53 17.80
N VAL A 619 -12.83 -0.44 18.17
CA VAL A 619 -13.53 -1.57 18.77
C VAL A 619 -13.60 -2.73 17.77
N CYS A 620 -13.33 -3.96 18.20
CA CYS A 620 -13.27 -5.11 17.31
C CYS A 620 -14.61 -5.31 16.59
N LYS A 621 -14.58 -5.35 15.25
CA LYS A 621 -15.79 -5.51 14.43
C LYS A 621 -16.53 -6.82 14.69
N ASN A 622 -15.83 -7.86 15.15
CA ASN A 622 -16.38 -9.21 15.29
C ASN A 622 -16.97 -9.50 16.68
N CYS A 623 -16.44 -8.86 17.73
CA CYS A 623 -16.86 -9.13 19.11
C CYS A 623 -17.38 -7.90 19.85
N LYS A 624 -17.60 -6.76 19.19
CA LYS A 624 -18.19 -5.58 19.84
C LYS A 624 -19.62 -5.87 20.33
N VAL A 625 -19.95 -5.39 21.52
CA VAL A 625 -21.25 -5.60 22.17
C VAL A 625 -22.05 -4.31 22.14
N LYS A 626 -23.29 -4.36 21.65
CA LYS A 626 -24.21 -3.21 21.67
C LYS A 626 -24.76 -3.01 23.08
N TYR A 627 -24.85 -1.75 23.50
CA TYR A 627 -25.54 -1.38 24.73
C TYR A 627 -26.07 0.05 24.63
N LYS A 628 -27.06 0.37 25.46
CA LYS A 628 -27.52 1.74 25.66
C LYS A 628 -26.80 2.32 26.89
N PRO A 629 -26.09 3.45 26.79
CA PRO A 629 -25.42 4.04 27.92
C PRO A 629 -26.42 4.62 28.91
N GLU A 630 -26.05 4.61 30.18
CA GLU A 630 -26.88 5.07 31.30
C GLU A 630 -26.07 6.00 32.21
N GLY A 631 -26.78 6.83 32.99
CA GLY A 631 -26.16 7.78 33.93
C GLY A 631 -25.16 8.72 33.25
N ARG A 632 -23.97 8.84 33.85
CA ARG A 632 -22.92 9.77 33.40
C ARG A 632 -22.45 9.53 31.96
N GLU A 633 -22.41 8.28 31.49
CA GLU A 633 -22.02 8.01 30.09
C GLU A 633 -23.03 8.61 29.11
N ALA A 634 -24.33 8.52 29.43
CA ALA A 634 -25.40 9.08 28.61
C ALA A 634 -25.36 10.62 28.61
N GLU A 635 -25.13 11.24 29.77
CA GLU A 635 -25.01 12.69 29.89
C GLU A 635 -23.85 13.25 29.07
N ILE A 636 -22.68 12.60 29.12
CA ILE A 636 -21.49 13.04 28.38
C ILE A 636 -21.74 13.02 26.87
N ILE A 637 -22.22 11.90 26.33
CA ILE A 637 -22.41 11.77 24.88
C ILE A 637 -23.54 12.68 24.36
N MET A 638 -24.61 12.85 25.14
CA MET A 638 -25.70 13.76 24.78
C MET A 638 -25.23 15.22 24.77
N LYS A 639 -24.50 15.67 25.80
CA LYS A 639 -23.99 17.04 25.89
C LYS A 639 -22.96 17.34 24.80
N ALA A 640 -22.05 16.41 24.54
CA ALA A 640 -20.98 16.63 23.56
C ALA A 640 -21.50 16.75 22.12
N LEU A 641 -22.55 15.99 21.77
CA LEU A 641 -23.10 15.92 20.42
C LEU A 641 -24.45 16.63 20.25
N ASP A 642 -24.92 17.34 21.29
CA ASP A 642 -26.23 18.00 21.36
C ASP A 642 -27.38 17.08 20.90
N LEU A 643 -27.44 15.87 21.48
CA LEU A 643 -28.44 14.86 21.10
C LEU A 643 -29.68 14.94 21.99
N LYS A 644 -30.86 14.80 21.37
CA LYS A 644 -32.15 14.72 22.07
C LYS A 644 -32.42 13.37 22.73
N GLU A 645 -31.82 12.30 22.18
CA GLU A 645 -32.00 10.95 22.66
C GLU A 645 -30.65 10.22 22.76
N VAL A 646 -30.55 9.35 23.77
CA VAL A 646 -29.36 8.55 24.03
C VAL A 646 -29.18 7.51 22.92
N PRO A 647 -28.08 7.54 22.15
CA PRO A 647 -27.85 6.59 21.06
C PRO A 647 -27.44 5.21 21.62
N GLU A 648 -27.76 4.15 20.87
CA GLU A 648 -27.10 2.85 21.08
C GLU A 648 -25.63 2.93 20.62
N ILE A 649 -24.73 2.45 21.47
CA ILE A 649 -23.28 2.47 21.21
C ILE A 649 -22.67 1.09 21.50
N PHE A 650 -21.34 0.98 21.37
CA PHE A 650 -20.63 -0.28 21.46
C PHE A 650 -19.61 -0.28 22.61
N LYS A 651 -19.51 -1.43 23.29
CA LYS A 651 -18.46 -1.78 24.24
C LYS A 651 -17.56 -2.87 23.65
N ALA A 652 -16.31 -2.92 24.12
CA ALA A 652 -15.43 -4.04 23.85
C ALA A 652 -15.94 -5.29 24.58
N ALA A 653 -15.96 -6.46 23.93
CA ALA A 653 -16.31 -7.70 24.63
C ALA A 653 -15.27 -8.03 25.70
N PRO A 654 -15.70 -8.39 26.92
CA PRO A 654 -14.82 -8.95 27.93
C PRO A 654 -14.09 -10.18 27.37
N GLY A 655 -12.76 -10.20 27.46
CA GLY A 655 -11.93 -11.31 26.95
C GLY A 655 -11.77 -11.37 25.42
N GLY A 656 -12.39 -10.47 24.66
CA GLY A 656 -12.23 -10.34 23.21
C GLY A 656 -12.51 -11.62 22.41
N CYS A 657 -11.91 -11.72 21.22
CA CYS A 657 -11.95 -12.90 20.35
C CYS A 657 -10.57 -13.19 19.75
N HIS A 658 -10.42 -14.33 19.07
CA HIS A 658 -9.15 -14.71 18.42
C HIS A 658 -8.64 -13.65 17.43
N ILE A 659 -9.55 -12.94 16.73
CA ILE A 659 -9.18 -11.93 15.72
C ILE A 659 -8.50 -10.71 16.35
N CYS A 660 -8.89 -10.31 17.57
CA CYS A 660 -8.28 -9.20 18.29
C CYS A 660 -7.27 -9.67 19.35
N GLY A 661 -6.95 -10.96 19.42
CA GLY A 661 -6.05 -11.50 20.45
C GLY A 661 -6.57 -11.28 21.88
N GLY A 662 -7.90 -11.31 22.06
CA GLY A 662 -8.53 -11.26 23.39
C GLY A 662 -8.66 -9.87 24.06
N ASN A 663 -8.20 -8.78 23.43
CA ASN A 663 -8.25 -7.44 24.04
C ASN A 663 -9.53 -6.63 23.72
N GLY A 664 -10.36 -7.08 22.78
CA GLY A 664 -11.59 -6.39 22.33
C GLY A 664 -11.39 -5.22 21.34
N TYR A 665 -10.17 -4.90 20.93
CA TYR A 665 -9.82 -3.81 20.02
C TYR A 665 -8.89 -4.27 18.88
N LYS A 666 -9.01 -3.70 17.68
CA LYS A 666 -8.08 -4.00 16.57
C LYS A 666 -7.92 -2.83 15.63
N GLY A 667 -6.70 -2.30 15.53
CA GLY A 667 -6.38 -1.12 14.75
C GLY A 667 -6.76 0.19 15.46
N ARG A 668 -6.51 1.31 14.78
CA ARG A 668 -6.68 2.67 15.31
C ARG A 668 -7.51 3.55 14.38
N VAL A 669 -8.12 4.58 14.94
CA VAL A 669 -8.88 5.62 14.23
C VAL A 669 -8.46 6.99 14.71
N GLY A 670 -8.26 7.93 13.80
CA GLY A 670 -7.95 9.31 14.14
C GLY A 670 -9.19 10.07 14.62
N ILE A 671 -8.97 10.94 15.60
CA ILE A 671 -9.89 12.02 15.96
C ILE A 671 -9.22 13.36 15.65
N HIS A 672 -10.00 14.29 15.13
CA HIS A 672 -9.46 15.50 14.51
C HIS A 672 -10.25 16.73 14.97
N GLU A 673 -9.55 17.68 15.57
CA GLU A 673 -10.03 19.04 15.81
C GLU A 673 -9.38 19.96 14.78
N LEU A 674 -10.18 20.39 13.81
CA LEU A 674 -9.73 21.15 12.65
C LEU A 674 -10.16 22.62 12.79
N MET A 675 -9.19 23.47 13.14
CA MET A 675 -9.32 24.91 13.20
C MET A 675 -8.93 25.48 11.84
N VAL A 676 -9.92 25.78 10.98
CA VAL A 676 -9.69 26.50 9.72
C VAL A 676 -9.67 27.99 10.01
N ASN A 677 -8.69 28.71 9.48
CA ASN A 677 -8.56 30.14 9.71
C ASN A 677 -9.68 30.92 8.99
N CYS A 678 -10.26 31.91 9.65
CA CYS A 678 -11.32 32.78 9.14
C CYS A 678 -11.18 34.19 9.74
N GLU A 679 -11.97 35.17 9.28
CA GLU A 679 -11.85 36.57 9.71
C GLU A 679 -11.97 36.75 11.23
N GLU A 680 -12.91 36.07 11.88
CA GLU A 680 -13.11 36.14 13.33
C GLU A 680 -11.94 35.53 14.11
N ILE A 681 -11.35 34.46 13.57
CA ILE A 681 -10.16 33.84 14.16
C ILE A 681 -8.95 34.74 13.97
N VAL A 682 -8.77 35.33 12.78
CA VAL A 682 -7.70 36.30 12.50
C VAL A 682 -7.77 37.47 13.47
N GLU A 683 -8.96 38.05 13.68
CA GLU A 683 -9.16 39.14 14.63
C GLU A 683 -8.86 38.70 16.07
N ALA A 684 -9.30 37.51 16.47
CA ALA A 684 -9.03 36.97 17.80
C ALA A 684 -7.54 36.73 18.06
N ILE A 685 -6.81 36.19 17.07
CA ILE A 685 -5.36 35.99 17.14
C ILE A 685 -4.65 37.34 17.25
N ASN A 686 -5.01 38.33 16.43
CA ASN A 686 -4.38 39.65 16.43
C ASN A 686 -4.66 40.46 17.71
N LYS A 687 -5.78 40.19 18.39
CA LYS A 687 -6.09 40.76 19.71
C LYS A 687 -5.46 40.01 20.87
N GLU A 688 -4.74 38.93 20.61
CA GLU A 688 -4.10 38.08 21.62
C GLU A 688 -5.09 37.62 22.71
N VAL A 689 -6.29 37.20 22.30
CA VAL A 689 -7.27 36.69 23.27
C VAL A 689 -6.78 35.41 23.93
N GLU A 690 -7.23 35.18 25.17
CA GLU A 690 -6.92 33.96 25.91
C GLU A 690 -7.32 32.69 25.13
N VAL A 691 -6.56 31.60 25.28
CA VAL A 691 -6.76 30.35 24.51
C VAL A 691 -8.19 29.80 24.66
N ALA A 692 -8.81 29.96 25.83
CA ALA A 692 -10.18 29.54 26.08
C ALA A 692 -11.21 30.35 25.30
N ASP A 693 -10.98 31.66 25.12
CA ASP A 693 -11.81 32.55 24.29
C ASP A 693 -11.60 32.23 22.81
N LEU A 694 -10.35 32.07 22.37
CA LEU A 694 -10.04 31.66 21.00
C LEU A 694 -10.73 30.34 20.64
N LYS A 695 -10.67 29.35 21.53
CA LYS A 695 -11.36 28.07 21.35
C LYS A 695 -12.87 28.25 21.20
N ARG A 696 -13.51 29.13 21.98
CA ARG A 696 -14.94 29.46 21.84
C ARG A 696 -15.25 30.11 20.49
N VAL A 697 -14.39 31.00 20.00
CA VAL A 697 -14.51 31.60 18.65
C VAL A 697 -14.39 30.54 17.56
N CYS A 698 -13.40 29.64 17.64
CA CYS A 698 -13.24 28.54 16.69
C CYS A 698 -14.46 27.61 16.69
N MET A 699 -14.97 27.27 17.87
CA MET A 699 -16.18 26.45 18.01
C MET A 699 -17.40 27.12 17.36
N LYS A 700 -17.62 28.42 17.59
CA LYS A 700 -18.69 29.19 16.92
C LYS A 700 -18.52 29.22 15.39
N SER A 701 -17.28 29.18 14.92
CA SER A 701 -16.91 29.14 13.49
C SER A 701 -16.99 27.73 12.89
N GLY A 702 -17.55 26.75 13.61
CA GLY A 702 -17.81 25.40 13.12
C GLY A 702 -16.69 24.39 13.36
N MET A 703 -15.70 24.70 14.21
CA MET A 703 -14.72 23.73 14.68
C MET A 703 -15.38 22.76 15.67
N LYS A 704 -15.30 21.45 15.40
CA LYS A 704 -15.61 20.42 16.41
C LYS A 704 -14.39 20.16 17.26
N THR A 705 -14.55 20.10 18.57
CA THR A 705 -13.44 19.81 19.49
C THR A 705 -13.04 18.34 19.42
N MET A 706 -11.83 18.04 19.89
CA MET A 706 -11.31 16.66 20.02
C MET A 706 -12.30 15.75 20.75
N HIS A 707 -12.94 16.26 21.81
CA HIS A 707 -13.92 15.50 22.58
C HIS A 707 -15.18 15.22 21.76
N GLN A 708 -15.70 16.22 21.05
CA GLN A 708 -16.89 16.08 20.20
C GLN A 708 -16.67 15.08 19.06
N ASP A 709 -15.53 15.15 18.35
CA ASP A 709 -15.21 14.16 17.31
C ASP A 709 -14.99 12.76 17.91
N SER A 710 -14.43 12.64 19.12
CA SER A 710 -14.31 11.35 19.81
C SER A 710 -15.68 10.72 20.10
N MET A 711 -16.65 11.51 20.58
CA MET A 711 -18.01 11.05 20.84
C MET A 711 -18.75 10.69 19.55
N LEU A 712 -18.47 11.40 18.45
CA LEU A 712 -18.98 11.04 17.13
C LEU A 712 -18.46 9.66 16.69
N LYS A 713 -17.18 9.34 16.92
CA LYS A 713 -16.63 7.99 16.62
C LYS A 713 -17.25 6.90 17.48
N VAL A 714 -17.58 7.21 18.74
CA VAL A 714 -18.31 6.30 19.63
C VAL A 714 -19.71 6.04 19.08
N LYS A 715 -20.45 7.09 18.71
CA LYS A 715 -21.78 6.99 18.09
C LYS A 715 -21.75 6.18 16.79
N MET A 716 -20.71 6.32 15.97
CA MET A 716 -20.51 5.54 14.75
C MET A 716 -20.11 4.06 15.01
N GLY A 717 -19.85 3.68 16.27
CA GLY A 717 -19.42 2.34 16.64
C GLY A 717 -18.03 1.97 16.14
N LEU A 718 -17.16 2.98 15.99
CA LEU A 718 -15.75 2.82 15.62
C LEU A 718 -14.85 2.61 16.83
N THR A 719 -15.21 3.18 17.98
CA THR A 719 -14.50 3.06 19.26
C THR A 719 -15.51 2.98 20.41
N THR A 720 -15.03 2.93 21.66
CA THR A 720 -15.83 2.80 22.88
C THR A 720 -15.76 4.07 23.73
N MET A 721 -16.75 4.27 24.63
CA MET A 721 -16.71 5.36 25.61
C MET A 721 -15.46 5.31 26.49
N GLU A 722 -15.09 4.12 26.94
CA GLU A 722 -13.92 3.87 27.79
C GLU A 722 -12.62 4.38 27.12
N ASP A 723 -12.41 4.02 25.85
CA ASP A 723 -11.21 4.41 25.13
C ASP A 723 -11.20 5.90 24.81
N ALA A 724 -12.34 6.46 24.41
CA ALA A 724 -12.47 7.89 24.11
C ALA A 724 -12.18 8.75 25.36
N LEU A 725 -12.77 8.43 26.51
CA LEU A 725 -12.60 9.20 27.74
C LEU A 725 -11.22 9.02 28.39
N SER A 726 -10.58 7.88 28.18
CA SER A 726 -9.20 7.65 28.66
C SER A 726 -8.17 8.46 27.87
N ASN A 727 -8.45 8.74 26.59
CA ASN A 727 -7.52 9.42 25.69
C ASN A 727 -7.87 10.89 25.45
N VAL A 728 -9.09 11.34 25.74
CA VAL A 728 -9.53 12.72 25.52
C VAL A 728 -10.29 13.22 26.74
N PRO A 729 -9.82 14.28 27.41
CA PRO A 729 -10.57 14.86 28.52
C PRO A 729 -11.93 15.37 28.03
N ALA A 730 -12.96 15.22 28.87
CA ALA A 730 -14.26 15.77 28.58
C ALA A 730 -14.17 17.29 28.49
N ASP A 731 -14.58 17.83 27.34
CA ASP A 731 -14.59 19.28 27.12
C ASP A 731 -15.83 19.86 27.81
N MET A 732 -15.60 20.58 28.90
CA MET A 732 -16.68 21.15 29.71
C MET A 732 -17.11 22.55 29.23
N ILE A 733 -16.44 23.09 28.20
CA ILE A 733 -16.79 24.37 27.58
C ILE A 733 -18.12 24.17 26.85
N ALA A 734 -19.21 24.70 27.43
CA ALA A 734 -20.48 24.75 26.75
C ALA A 734 -20.41 25.81 25.63
N MET A 735 -21.07 25.54 24.50
CA MET A 735 -21.53 26.65 23.67
C MET A 735 -22.61 27.36 24.46
N ASP A 736 -22.25 28.40 25.20
CA ASP A 736 -23.23 29.18 25.94
C ASP A 736 -24.29 29.66 24.94
N GLY A 737 -25.52 29.20 25.13
CA GLY A 737 -26.68 29.69 24.39
C GLY A 737 -26.86 31.17 24.72
N GLY A 738 -26.53 32.03 23.76
CA GLY A 738 -26.97 33.43 23.68
C GLY A 738 -27.07 34.20 25.00
N GLY A 739 -25.98 34.26 25.78
CA GLY A 739 -25.84 35.19 26.90
C GLY A 739 -24.97 36.36 26.49
N GLU A 740 -25.49 37.59 26.63
CA GLU A 740 -24.81 38.85 26.34
C GLU A 740 -23.37 38.88 26.87
N ALA A 741 -22.46 39.40 26.05
CA ALA A 741 -21.08 39.64 26.43
C ALA A 741 -21.03 40.50 27.69
N ALA A 742 -20.56 39.93 28.79
CA ALA A 742 -20.26 40.71 30.00
C ALA A 742 -19.12 41.69 29.67
N GLU A 743 -19.43 42.99 29.70
CA GLU A 743 -18.44 44.07 29.54
C GLU A 743 -17.25 43.88 30.48
N PRO A 744 -16.01 44.13 30.01
CA PRO A 744 -14.83 44.02 30.85
C PRO A 744 -14.84 45.14 31.90
N LYS A 745 -14.98 44.76 33.17
CA LYS A 745 -14.83 45.69 34.30
C LYS A 745 -13.42 46.27 34.29
N ALA A 746 -13.31 47.55 33.97
CA ALA A 746 -12.10 48.34 34.09
C ALA A 746 -11.53 48.24 35.52
N LYS A 747 -10.30 47.70 35.64
CA LYS A 747 -9.51 47.77 36.87
C LYS A 747 -9.13 49.23 37.13
N LYS A 748 -9.89 49.91 38.00
CA LYS A 748 -9.44 51.14 38.66
C LYS A 748 -8.14 50.84 39.42
N HIS A 749 -7.03 51.39 38.94
CA HIS A 749 -5.82 51.52 39.74
C HIS A 749 -6.08 52.56 40.83
N GLY A 750 -5.94 52.14 42.09
CA GLY A 750 -5.95 53.02 43.26
C GLY A 750 -4.64 52.80 44.02
N HIS A 751 -3.84 53.88 44.03
CA HIS A 751 -2.67 54.25 44.84
C HIS A 751 -1.76 53.18 45.45
#